data_AF-A0A4P8P100-F1
#
_entry.id   AF-A0A4P8P100-F1
#
_cell.length_a   1.000
_cell.length_b   1.000
_cell.length_c   1.000
_cell.angle_alpha   90.00
_cell.angle_beta   90.00
_cell.angle_gamma   90.00
#
_symmetry.space_group_name_H-M   'P 1'
#
loop_
_entity.id
_entity.type
_entity.pdbx_description
1 polymer ?
#
loop_
_entity_poly.entity_id
_entity_poly.type
_entity_poly.pdbx_seq_one_letter_code
_entity_poly.pdbx_strand_id
1 'polypeptide(L)'
;MSPNIPCCCVRFIEDDEEDVKKVQAKRAHDGKDGDHASKTKCCFWSWLMVSLFATGVVTVTVLTISRYVDFLKRTRGGSHRPQQVVPKYANALQVSMQFFDVQKSGKLVDNKIDWRGDSALLDGSEEDLDLSKGLYDAGDSMKFGFPMAFTATVLSWAILEYGHHMNAIQELEHAQDSLKWVTDYLINAHHSPNVLYVQVGDPEVDHNCWERPETMTEKRPLTQINTSFPGTDVAAETAAAMASASLVFKKINSTYSDILLMHAQQLFTFADTYRGLYSISVRQVQKYYNSTTYGDELLWAASWLYLASGDRSYLRYVTELNGQGFADWGNPTWFSWDDKRAGVHVLLSRINMIGEIDVSESENLDLQMYRKTAEAIMCELLPDSPTASPNRTEGGLIWVAKWNCLQHSVASAFLALLYSDYMLTSRTETLYCSGKSYNPDDLRNFSISQVEYVLGDNPMKMSYIVGYGSNYPLHVHHRGSSIPVNSDTGCRGGFKWLDSNSPNPNIAVGALVGGPFFNESYNDIRNNTMQGEPTTYNSALLVGLLSGLATSSTLEGVGIVDKNGTPLSGWSRNVDLSSFDSSDEEPLIGISKQQDSLDEQDGVYIGELVKSVQMVTDVMEALVKRVIMAESETAIEKEKVTLGQEEIRKKAIQIENMSMKLEEMERFALGTNSVLNEMRQRVEDLVEETSRQRQRAAENEQELCRVKQDFESLKSYVSSLISVRETLLSSEKQFQTIERLFERLVAKTTQLEGEKMQKETEVQKLMEENVRLTALLDKKEAQLLAMNEQCKVMALNASNI
;
A
#
# COMPACT_ATOMS: atom_id res chain seq x y z
N MET A 1 -20.48 20.23 63.52
CA MET A 1 -20.81 21.65 63.61
C MET A 1 -21.84 21.95 62.54
N SER A 2 -23.12 22.04 62.91
CA SER A 2 -24.11 22.87 62.19
C SER A 2 -23.87 24.35 62.57
N PRO A 3 -24.55 25.40 62.02
CA PRO A 3 -25.70 25.43 61.09
C PRO A 3 -25.54 26.52 59.97
N ASN A 4 -26.43 26.80 59.01
CA ASN A 4 -27.79 27.37 59.12
C ASN A 4 -28.49 27.50 57.73
N ILE A 5 -29.81 27.33 57.76
CA ILE A 5 -30.89 27.67 56.79
C ILE A 5 -31.17 29.20 56.93
N PRO A 6 -31.73 30.03 55.98
CA PRO A 6 -33.10 29.85 55.46
C PRO A 6 -33.60 30.45 54.11
N CYS A 7 -34.71 29.84 53.66
CA CYS A 7 -35.96 30.35 53.05
C CYS A 7 -36.03 31.39 51.91
N CYS A 8 -36.87 30.99 50.94
CA CYS A 8 -37.98 31.70 50.30
C CYS A 8 -37.78 32.55 49.02
N CYS A 9 -38.65 32.17 48.06
CA CYS A 9 -39.45 33.00 47.15
C CYS A 9 -39.06 33.16 45.66
N VAL A 10 -39.89 32.52 44.82
CA VAL A 10 -40.79 33.15 43.82
C VAL A 10 -40.20 33.50 42.42
N ARG A 11 -40.70 32.74 41.42
CA ARG A 11 -41.34 33.13 40.13
C ARG A 11 -40.65 32.86 38.77
N PHE A 12 -41.46 32.23 37.90
CA PHE A 12 -41.72 32.48 36.45
C PHE A 12 -40.65 31.98 35.45
N ILE A 13 -40.93 31.29 34.31
CA ILE A 13 -42.03 31.24 33.29
C ILE A 13 -41.98 29.86 32.55
N GLU A 14 -42.97 29.61 31.66
CA GLU A 14 -43.18 28.51 30.66
C GLU A 14 -44.10 27.37 31.14
N ASP A 15 -45.12 26.87 30.43
CA ASP A 15 -45.75 27.21 29.13
C ASP A 15 -47.16 26.54 29.08
N ASP A 16 -48.03 27.12 28.24
CA ASP A 16 -49.17 26.61 27.46
C ASP A 16 -50.01 25.38 27.89
N GLU A 17 -51.34 25.58 27.91
CA GLU A 17 -52.30 24.69 27.23
C GLU A 17 -53.65 25.39 26.90
N GLU A 18 -54.01 25.34 25.61
CA GLU A 18 -55.34 25.50 24.97
C GLU A 18 -56.44 24.63 25.65
N ASP A 19 -57.76 24.81 25.54
CA ASP A 19 -58.70 25.79 24.99
C ASP A 19 -60.15 25.34 25.40
N VAL A 20 -61.12 26.26 25.31
CA VAL A 20 -62.59 26.08 25.22
C VAL A 20 -63.41 25.49 26.41
N LYS A 21 -64.23 26.35 27.08
CA LYS A 21 -65.71 26.44 26.86
C LYS A 21 -66.46 27.38 27.84
N LYS A 22 -67.28 28.23 27.20
CA LYS A 22 -68.60 28.77 27.59
C LYS A 22 -68.69 29.88 28.65
N VAL A 23 -69.02 31.09 28.18
CA VAL A 23 -70.07 31.92 28.81
C VAL A 23 -70.96 32.55 27.73
N GLN A 24 -72.23 32.15 27.73
CA GLN A 24 -73.35 32.90 27.15
C GLN A 24 -73.82 33.94 28.18
N ALA A 25 -74.15 35.15 27.74
CA ALA A 25 -75.53 35.68 27.79
C ALA A 25 -75.60 37.21 27.85
N LYS A 26 -76.52 37.75 27.03
CA LYS A 26 -77.42 38.89 27.28
C LYS A 26 -76.78 40.28 27.44
N ARG A 27 -77.05 41.14 26.44
CA ARG A 27 -78.17 42.11 26.51
C ARG A 27 -78.39 42.82 25.18
N ALA A 28 -79.65 42.83 24.78
CA ALA A 28 -80.21 43.62 23.70
C ALA A 28 -80.45 45.07 24.16
N HIS A 29 -80.38 46.03 23.23
CA HIS A 29 -81.46 46.99 23.04
C HIS A 29 -81.36 47.71 21.69
N ASP A 30 -82.43 47.54 20.91
CA ASP A 30 -83.09 48.45 19.97
C ASP A 30 -82.31 49.40 19.05
N GLY A 31 -82.73 49.34 17.78
CA GLY A 31 -83.36 50.52 17.20
C GLY A 31 -82.90 50.97 15.81
N LYS A 32 -83.54 50.40 14.79
CA LYS A 32 -84.10 51.08 13.60
C LYS A 32 -83.19 51.73 12.52
N ASP A 33 -83.59 51.36 11.30
CA ASP A 33 -83.62 52.11 10.04
C ASP A 33 -82.33 52.31 9.23
N GLY A 34 -82.37 51.88 7.97
CA GLY A 34 -81.48 52.37 6.92
C GLY A 34 -80.98 51.33 5.92
N ASP A 35 -81.88 50.81 5.09
CA ASP A 35 -81.55 50.00 3.92
C ASP A 35 -80.79 50.84 2.85
N HIS A 36 -80.02 50.13 2.02
CA HIS A 36 -79.42 50.56 0.74
C HIS A 36 -78.13 51.40 0.74
N ALA A 37 -76.99 50.78 1.09
CA ALA A 37 -75.69 51.08 0.45
C ALA A 37 -74.61 49.99 0.67
N SER A 38 -74.86 48.72 0.31
CA SER A 38 -73.79 47.71 0.36
C SER A 38 -74.06 46.47 -0.51
N LYS A 39 -74.07 46.62 -1.83
CA LYS A 39 -74.02 45.46 -2.75
C LYS A 39 -72.91 45.50 -3.80
N THR A 40 -71.98 46.46 -3.72
CA THR A 40 -70.90 46.59 -4.72
C THR A 40 -69.49 46.44 -4.13
N LYS A 41 -69.33 46.29 -2.81
CA LYS A 41 -68.01 46.08 -2.19
C LYS A 41 -67.71 44.62 -1.80
N CYS A 42 -68.70 43.73 -1.77
CA CYS A 42 -68.46 42.33 -1.38
C CYS A 42 -67.96 41.45 -2.54
N CYS A 43 -68.36 41.75 -3.79
CA CYS A 43 -67.87 41.03 -4.97
C CYS A 43 -66.41 41.35 -5.33
N PHE A 44 -65.91 42.55 -5.01
CA PHE A 44 -64.55 42.95 -5.36
C PHE A 44 -63.49 42.24 -4.50
N TRP A 45 -63.76 42.08 -3.20
CA TRP A 45 -62.86 41.37 -2.27
C TRP A 45 -62.88 39.85 -2.47
N SER A 46 -64.04 39.28 -2.82
CA SER A 46 -64.15 37.87 -3.21
C SER A 46 -63.32 37.56 -4.46
N TRP A 47 -63.41 38.40 -5.50
CA TRP A 47 -62.61 38.22 -6.72
C TRP A 47 -61.11 38.49 -6.51
N LEU A 48 -60.75 39.45 -5.64
CA LEU A 48 -59.35 39.72 -5.31
C LEU A 48 -58.71 38.55 -4.56
N MET A 49 -59.43 37.93 -3.61
CA MET A 49 -58.93 36.77 -2.86
C MET A 49 -58.84 35.53 -3.75
N VAL A 50 -59.81 35.29 -4.63
CA VAL A 50 -59.76 34.20 -5.62
C VAL A 50 -58.62 34.42 -6.62
N SER A 51 -58.40 35.65 -7.07
CA SER A 51 -57.28 35.99 -7.96
C SER A 51 -55.92 35.81 -7.27
N LEU A 52 -55.80 36.20 -6.00
CA LEU A 52 -54.56 36.03 -5.22
C LEU A 52 -54.26 34.56 -4.96
N PHE A 53 -55.28 33.76 -4.63
CA PHE A 53 -55.14 32.31 -4.48
C PHE A 53 -54.78 31.63 -5.80
N ALA A 54 -55.43 32.00 -6.90
CA ALA A 54 -55.11 31.49 -8.23
C ALA A 54 -53.68 31.87 -8.65
N THR A 55 -53.23 33.10 -8.39
CA THR A 55 -51.85 33.50 -8.67
C THR A 55 -50.85 32.75 -7.79
N GLY A 56 -51.17 32.51 -6.51
CA GLY A 56 -50.32 31.75 -5.59
C GLY A 56 -50.20 30.28 -5.98
N VAL A 57 -51.31 29.65 -6.38
CA VAL A 57 -51.31 28.27 -6.89
C VAL A 57 -50.52 28.20 -8.19
N VAL A 58 -50.70 29.15 -9.11
CA VAL A 58 -49.92 29.19 -10.36
C VAL A 58 -48.43 29.42 -10.09
N THR A 59 -48.02 30.31 -9.18
CA THR A 59 -46.59 30.47 -8.84
C THR A 59 -46.02 29.25 -8.15
N VAL A 60 -46.74 28.61 -7.23
CA VAL A 60 -46.27 27.37 -6.60
C VAL A 60 -46.15 26.24 -7.62
N THR A 61 -47.09 26.14 -8.56
CA THR A 61 -47.09 25.14 -9.63
C THR A 61 -45.97 25.40 -10.64
N VAL A 62 -45.74 26.67 -11.01
CA VAL A 62 -44.62 27.07 -11.88
C VAL A 62 -43.28 26.88 -11.18
N LEU A 63 -43.17 27.14 -9.87
CA LEU A 63 -41.95 26.90 -9.09
C LEU A 63 -41.69 25.41 -8.88
N THR A 64 -42.71 24.59 -8.68
CA THR A 64 -42.57 23.13 -8.60
C THR A 64 -42.25 22.53 -9.96
N ILE A 65 -42.88 23.00 -11.04
CA ILE A 65 -42.52 22.59 -12.41
C ILE A 65 -41.12 23.10 -12.78
N SER A 66 -40.72 24.31 -12.41
CA SER A 66 -39.37 24.83 -12.66
C SER A 66 -38.33 24.04 -11.87
N ARG A 67 -38.61 23.72 -10.59
CA ARG A 67 -37.75 22.83 -9.79
C ARG A 67 -37.73 21.41 -10.31
N TYR A 68 -38.84 20.91 -10.85
CA TYR A 68 -38.94 19.61 -11.48
C TYR A 68 -38.24 19.57 -12.84
N VAL A 69 -38.26 20.67 -13.60
CA VAL A 69 -37.53 20.84 -14.86
C VAL A 69 -36.05 21.07 -14.61
N ASP A 70 -35.65 21.76 -13.55
CA ASP A 70 -34.26 21.87 -13.10
C ASP A 70 -33.77 20.54 -12.51
N PHE A 71 -34.63 19.79 -11.83
CA PHE A 71 -34.38 18.41 -11.41
C PHE A 71 -34.25 17.48 -12.61
N LEU A 72 -35.10 17.63 -13.65
CA LEU A 72 -35.01 16.91 -14.92
C LEU A 72 -33.79 17.34 -15.74
N LYS A 73 -33.36 18.60 -15.68
CA LYS A 73 -32.10 19.07 -16.29
C LYS A 73 -30.87 18.62 -15.50
N ARG A 74 -30.97 18.42 -14.18
CA ARG A 74 -29.92 17.78 -13.36
C ARG A 74 -29.85 16.26 -13.57
N THR A 75 -30.99 15.60 -13.82
CA THR A 75 -31.06 14.14 -14.06
C THR A 75 -30.86 13.75 -15.53
N ARG A 76 -31.17 14.64 -16.50
CA ARG A 76 -30.79 14.49 -17.93
C ARG A 76 -29.51 15.26 -18.30
N GLY A 77 -28.90 15.96 -17.36
CA GLY A 77 -27.69 16.76 -17.53
C GLY A 77 -26.40 16.02 -17.21
N GLY A 78 -26.42 14.69 -17.13
CA GLY A 78 -25.24 13.89 -17.37
C GLY A 78 -24.86 14.02 -18.84
N SER A 79 -24.28 15.16 -19.23
CA SER A 79 -23.46 15.22 -20.42
C SER A 79 -22.39 14.15 -20.21
N HIS A 80 -22.49 12.99 -20.87
CA HIS A 80 -21.32 12.19 -21.20
C HIS A 80 -20.42 13.10 -22.03
N ARG A 81 -19.61 13.92 -21.33
CA ARG A 81 -18.43 14.51 -21.94
C ARG A 81 -17.62 13.31 -22.42
N PRO A 82 -17.21 13.27 -23.70
CA PRO A 82 -16.34 12.20 -24.16
C PRO A 82 -15.13 12.13 -23.22
N GLN A 83 -14.83 10.92 -22.73
CA GLN A 83 -13.59 10.61 -22.01
C GLN A 83 -12.44 11.19 -22.83
N GLN A 84 -11.84 12.25 -22.33
CA GLN A 84 -10.72 12.88 -23.02
C GLN A 84 -9.45 12.29 -22.42
N VAL A 85 -8.74 11.51 -23.23
CA VAL A 85 -7.42 10.97 -22.90
C VAL A 85 -6.49 12.14 -22.57
N VAL A 86 -5.77 12.05 -21.46
CA VAL A 86 -4.71 12.98 -21.08
C VAL A 86 -3.40 12.42 -21.65
N PRO A 87 -2.88 12.95 -22.78
CA PRO A 87 -1.82 12.28 -23.53
C PRO A 87 -0.55 12.03 -22.73
N LYS A 88 -0.24 12.93 -21.78
CA LYS A 88 0.93 12.81 -20.91
C LYS A 88 0.90 11.54 -20.07
N TYR A 89 -0.18 11.32 -19.32
CA TYR A 89 -0.32 10.14 -18.45
C TYR A 89 -0.59 8.87 -19.24
N ALA A 90 -1.31 8.98 -20.36
CA ALA A 90 -1.49 7.86 -21.29
C ALA A 90 -0.16 7.35 -21.84
N ASN A 91 0.70 8.24 -22.35
CA ASN A 91 2.03 7.86 -22.85
C ASN A 91 2.91 7.30 -21.73
N ALA A 92 2.88 7.89 -20.53
CA ALA A 92 3.62 7.37 -19.40
C ALA A 92 3.15 5.97 -19.02
N LEU A 93 1.84 5.70 -19.04
CA LEU A 93 1.26 4.38 -18.76
C LEU A 93 1.73 3.34 -19.77
N GLN A 94 1.67 3.64 -21.07
CA GLN A 94 2.15 2.76 -22.14
C GLN A 94 3.65 2.42 -22.00
N VAL A 95 4.46 3.39 -21.55
CA VAL A 95 5.89 3.17 -21.28
C VAL A 95 6.07 2.30 -20.03
N SER A 96 5.44 2.64 -18.91
CA SER A 96 5.55 1.91 -17.64
C SER A 96 5.12 0.44 -17.74
N MET A 97 4.08 0.15 -18.53
CA MET A 97 3.61 -1.23 -18.72
C MET A 97 4.67 -2.16 -19.32
N GLN A 98 5.58 -1.64 -20.15
CA GLN A 98 6.62 -2.46 -20.79
C GLN A 98 7.64 -3.01 -19.79
N PHE A 99 7.74 -2.45 -18.58
CA PHE A 99 8.64 -3.01 -17.58
C PHE A 99 8.23 -4.42 -17.14
N PHE A 100 6.94 -4.76 -17.16
CA PHE A 100 6.52 -6.13 -16.87
C PHE A 100 7.02 -7.10 -17.93
N ASP A 101 7.04 -6.71 -19.21
CA ASP A 101 7.65 -7.51 -20.27
C ASP A 101 9.17 -7.64 -20.07
N VAL A 102 9.83 -6.56 -19.63
CA VAL A 102 11.26 -6.55 -19.28
C VAL A 102 11.57 -7.53 -18.14
N GLN A 103 10.63 -7.80 -17.23
CA GLN A 103 10.84 -8.67 -16.08
C GLN A 103 10.37 -10.13 -16.29
N LYS A 104 9.68 -10.46 -17.40
CA LYS A 104 9.16 -11.82 -17.63
C LYS A 104 10.27 -12.87 -17.59
N SER A 105 10.08 -13.92 -16.81
CA SER A 105 10.91 -15.15 -16.83
C SER A 105 10.18 -16.26 -17.58
N GLY A 106 10.93 -17.27 -18.06
CA GLY A 106 10.38 -18.41 -18.77
C GLY A 106 10.50 -18.27 -20.28
N LYS A 107 9.68 -19.04 -21.00
CA LYS A 107 9.62 -19.01 -22.46
C LYS A 107 8.75 -17.85 -22.92
N LEU A 108 9.35 -16.83 -23.52
CA LEU A 108 8.65 -15.61 -23.91
C LEU A 108 7.79 -15.86 -25.16
N VAL A 109 6.54 -15.41 -25.13
CA VAL A 109 5.57 -15.47 -26.25
C VAL A 109 5.22 -14.05 -26.65
N ASP A 110 5.19 -13.76 -27.95
CA ASP A 110 4.91 -12.43 -28.51
C ASP A 110 5.77 -11.31 -27.88
N ASN A 111 7.06 -11.62 -27.67
CA ASN A 111 7.99 -10.75 -26.96
C ASN A 111 8.17 -9.38 -27.64
N LYS A 112 7.81 -8.31 -26.94
CA LYS A 112 7.97 -6.91 -27.38
C LYS A 112 9.34 -6.33 -27.04
N ILE A 113 10.09 -6.95 -26.14
CA ILE A 113 11.41 -6.50 -25.70
C ILE A 113 12.49 -7.28 -26.44
N ASP A 114 12.96 -6.72 -27.56
CA ASP A 114 13.86 -7.37 -28.53
C ASP A 114 15.17 -7.91 -27.93
N TRP A 115 15.66 -7.27 -26.87
CA TRP A 115 16.87 -7.67 -26.16
C TRP A 115 16.63 -8.70 -25.07
N ARG A 116 15.38 -9.09 -24.75
CA ARG A 116 15.07 -10.19 -23.82
C ARG A 116 14.89 -11.50 -24.59
N GLY A 117 15.24 -12.62 -23.96
CA GLY A 117 15.02 -13.96 -24.50
C GLY A 117 14.51 -14.94 -23.45
N ASP A 118 14.33 -16.19 -23.90
CA ASP A 118 13.91 -17.31 -23.06
C ASP A 118 14.93 -17.56 -21.94
N SER A 119 14.45 -17.64 -20.70
CA SER A 119 15.32 -17.81 -19.53
C SER A 119 14.67 -18.68 -18.44
N ALA A 120 15.51 -19.28 -17.59
CA ALA A 120 15.07 -20.07 -16.43
C ALA A 120 14.00 -21.15 -16.75
N LEU A 121 14.14 -21.79 -17.91
CA LEU A 121 13.17 -22.75 -18.47
C LEU A 121 13.02 -24.05 -17.64
N LEU A 122 13.96 -24.31 -16.73
CA LEU A 122 13.99 -25.51 -15.90
C LEU A 122 13.53 -25.26 -14.46
N ASP A 123 13.14 -24.02 -14.13
CA ASP A 123 12.61 -23.68 -12.81
C ASP A 123 11.40 -24.57 -12.49
N GLY A 124 11.42 -25.28 -11.36
CA GLY A 124 10.35 -26.19 -10.94
C GLY A 124 10.56 -27.68 -11.29
N SER A 125 11.42 -27.98 -12.27
CA SER A 125 11.53 -29.35 -12.82
C SER A 125 12.02 -30.40 -11.82
N GLU A 126 12.73 -30.00 -10.77
CA GLU A 126 13.18 -30.90 -9.69
C GLU A 126 12.04 -31.44 -8.82
N GLU A 127 10.88 -30.79 -8.83
CA GLU A 127 9.67 -31.17 -8.09
C GLU A 127 8.50 -31.56 -9.04
N ASP A 128 8.78 -31.82 -10.31
CA ASP A 128 7.76 -32.11 -11.35
C ASP A 128 6.73 -30.96 -11.53
N LEU A 129 7.19 -29.72 -11.35
CA LEU A 129 6.40 -28.50 -11.52
C LEU A 129 6.94 -27.62 -12.67
N ASP A 130 6.07 -26.82 -13.27
CA ASP A 130 6.47 -25.74 -14.17
C ASP A 130 6.45 -24.40 -13.43
N LEU A 131 7.60 -23.99 -12.91
CA LEU A 131 7.80 -22.68 -12.29
C LEU A 131 8.61 -21.74 -13.19
N SER A 132 8.64 -22.01 -14.50
CA SER A 132 9.42 -21.23 -15.48
C SER A 132 8.90 -19.81 -15.68
N LYS A 133 7.58 -19.60 -15.64
CA LYS A 133 6.94 -18.27 -15.72
C LYS A 133 7.20 -17.40 -14.48
N GLY A 134 6.48 -16.29 -14.36
CA GLY A 134 6.62 -15.30 -13.29
C GLY A 134 7.51 -14.13 -13.73
N LEU A 135 7.76 -13.22 -12.80
CA LEU A 135 8.62 -12.06 -13.02
C LEU A 135 9.91 -12.22 -12.21
N TYR A 136 11.02 -11.76 -12.75
CA TYR A 136 12.16 -11.41 -11.93
C TYR A 136 11.81 -10.18 -11.07
N ASP A 137 12.30 -10.16 -9.84
CA ASP A 137 11.85 -9.21 -8.81
C ASP A 137 12.30 -7.77 -9.10
N ALA A 138 13.59 -7.61 -9.42
CA ALA A 138 14.22 -6.29 -9.55
C ALA A 138 15.32 -6.30 -10.63
N GLY A 139 16.54 -5.88 -10.29
CA GLY A 139 17.70 -5.96 -11.18
C GLY A 139 18.32 -7.36 -11.29
N ASP A 140 17.78 -8.32 -10.56
CA ASP A 140 18.27 -9.68 -10.37
C ASP A 140 17.52 -10.72 -11.18
N SER A 141 17.85 -11.99 -10.95
CA SER A 141 17.13 -13.11 -11.60
C SER A 141 16.44 -13.99 -10.57
N MET A 142 16.14 -13.44 -9.39
CA MET A 142 15.36 -14.09 -8.35
C MET A 142 13.87 -13.98 -8.64
N LYS A 143 13.11 -15.02 -8.27
CA LYS A 143 11.64 -14.95 -8.20
C LYS A 143 11.24 -14.95 -6.73
N PHE A 144 11.08 -13.77 -6.13
CA PHE A 144 10.58 -13.62 -4.78
C PHE A 144 9.04 -13.57 -4.78
N GLY A 145 8.40 -14.57 -4.16
CA GLY A 145 6.95 -14.74 -4.22
C GLY A 145 6.16 -13.63 -3.52
N PHE A 146 6.69 -13.09 -2.42
CA PHE A 146 5.97 -12.08 -1.62
C PHE A 146 5.78 -10.74 -2.35
N PRO A 147 6.84 -10.04 -2.82
CA PRO A 147 6.68 -8.83 -3.63
C PRO A 147 6.01 -9.10 -4.99
N MET A 148 6.16 -10.30 -5.57
CA MET A 148 5.49 -10.68 -6.82
C MET A 148 3.98 -10.83 -6.63
N ALA A 149 3.52 -11.44 -5.53
CA ALA A 149 2.11 -11.53 -5.19
C ALA A 149 1.52 -10.14 -4.97
N PHE A 150 2.21 -9.27 -4.22
CA PHE A 150 1.80 -7.87 -4.05
C PHE A 150 1.71 -7.11 -5.39
N THR A 151 2.66 -7.32 -6.29
CA THR A 151 2.62 -6.78 -7.67
C THR A 151 1.32 -7.18 -8.39
N ALA A 152 0.94 -8.45 -8.31
CA ALA A 152 -0.29 -8.96 -8.92
C ALA A 152 -1.56 -8.41 -8.26
N THR A 153 -1.59 -8.25 -6.93
CA THR A 153 -2.74 -7.66 -6.23
C THR A 153 -2.94 -6.20 -6.62
N VAL A 154 -1.87 -5.40 -6.66
CA VAL A 154 -1.94 -3.99 -7.05
C VAL A 154 -2.33 -3.84 -8.53
N LEU A 155 -1.77 -4.65 -9.43
CA LEU A 155 -2.14 -4.63 -10.84
C LEU A 155 -3.61 -5.03 -11.05
N SER A 156 -4.10 -6.02 -10.28
CA SER A 156 -5.52 -6.39 -10.27
C SER A 156 -6.39 -5.25 -9.78
N TRP A 157 -6.00 -4.59 -8.68
CA TRP A 157 -6.74 -3.44 -8.14
C TRP A 157 -6.82 -2.30 -9.17
N ALA A 158 -5.70 -1.98 -9.84
CA ALA A 158 -5.66 -0.99 -10.90
C ALA A 158 -6.58 -1.33 -12.09
N ILE A 159 -6.61 -2.59 -12.53
CA ILE A 159 -7.48 -3.04 -13.63
C ILE A 159 -8.96 -2.97 -13.21
N LEU A 160 -9.27 -3.36 -11.97
CA LEU A 160 -10.65 -3.32 -11.46
C LEU A 160 -11.20 -1.90 -11.38
N GLU A 161 -10.39 -0.95 -10.92
CA GLU A 161 -10.84 0.45 -10.75
C GLU A 161 -10.75 1.23 -12.07
N TYR A 162 -9.67 1.06 -12.83
CA TYR A 162 -9.31 1.90 -13.99
C TYR A 162 -9.18 1.15 -15.32
N GLY A 163 -9.63 -0.10 -15.42
CA GLY A 163 -9.52 -0.89 -16.66
C GLY A 163 -10.22 -0.24 -17.86
N HIS A 164 -11.26 0.56 -17.62
CA HIS A 164 -11.93 1.34 -18.66
C HIS A 164 -11.07 2.51 -19.18
N HIS A 165 -10.25 3.13 -18.32
CA HIS A 165 -9.24 4.12 -18.75
C HIS A 165 -8.12 3.45 -19.56
N MET A 166 -7.63 2.29 -19.10
CA MET A 166 -6.64 1.49 -19.85
C MET A 166 -7.18 1.09 -21.22
N ASN A 167 -8.46 0.70 -21.31
CA ASN A 167 -9.11 0.34 -22.58
C ASN A 167 -9.21 1.54 -23.53
N ALA A 168 -9.50 2.74 -23.02
CA ALA A 168 -9.57 3.96 -23.83
C ALA A 168 -8.24 4.29 -24.53
N ILE A 169 -7.11 3.76 -24.03
CA ILE A 169 -5.77 3.93 -24.62
C ILE A 169 -5.17 2.61 -25.14
N GLN A 170 -5.97 1.55 -25.25
CA GLN A 170 -5.56 0.22 -25.76
C GLN A 170 -4.49 -0.51 -24.92
N GLU A 171 -4.41 -0.26 -23.61
CA GLU A 171 -3.47 -0.94 -22.70
C GLU A 171 -4.13 -2.01 -21.81
N LEU A 172 -5.47 -2.16 -21.83
CA LEU A 172 -6.16 -3.09 -20.94
C LEU A 172 -5.74 -4.55 -21.17
N GLU A 173 -5.68 -4.99 -22.43
CA GLU A 173 -5.28 -6.37 -22.77
C GLU A 173 -3.85 -6.66 -22.33
N HIS A 174 -2.93 -5.71 -22.55
CA HIS A 174 -1.54 -5.82 -22.10
C HIS A 174 -1.41 -5.93 -20.57
N ALA A 175 -2.21 -5.17 -19.82
CA ALA A 175 -2.27 -5.27 -18.37
C ALA A 175 -2.83 -6.62 -17.90
N GLN A 176 -3.87 -7.12 -18.57
CA GLN A 176 -4.47 -8.44 -18.29
C GLN A 176 -3.50 -9.58 -18.60
N ASP A 177 -2.77 -9.51 -19.70
CA ASP A 177 -1.75 -10.50 -20.07
C ASP A 177 -0.57 -10.52 -19.09
N SER A 178 -0.13 -9.34 -18.65
CA SER A 178 0.91 -9.21 -17.62
C SER A 178 0.45 -9.79 -16.29
N LEU A 179 -0.78 -9.50 -15.87
CA LEU A 179 -1.37 -10.11 -14.68
C LEU A 179 -1.48 -11.63 -14.81
N LYS A 180 -1.97 -12.12 -15.95
CA LYS A 180 -2.11 -13.56 -16.21
C LYS A 180 -0.76 -14.28 -16.17
N TRP A 181 0.31 -13.64 -16.66
CA TRP A 181 1.67 -14.19 -16.60
C TRP A 181 2.11 -14.47 -15.17
N VAL A 182 1.81 -13.56 -14.25
CA VAL A 182 2.09 -13.71 -12.82
C VAL A 182 1.19 -14.77 -12.20
N THR A 183 -0.12 -14.72 -12.45
CA THR A 183 -1.05 -15.64 -11.81
C THR A 183 -0.92 -17.08 -12.32
N ASP A 184 -0.51 -17.30 -13.56
CA ASP A 184 -0.14 -18.64 -14.05
C ASP A 184 1.03 -19.23 -13.23
N TYR A 185 2.03 -18.42 -12.90
CA TYR A 185 3.13 -18.83 -12.02
C TYR A 185 2.64 -19.11 -10.60
N LEU A 186 1.80 -18.23 -10.03
CA LEU A 186 1.29 -18.41 -8.67
C LEU A 186 0.42 -19.66 -8.52
N ILE A 187 -0.39 -20.00 -9.54
CA ILE A 187 -1.17 -21.25 -9.59
C ILE A 187 -0.23 -22.46 -9.52
N ASN A 188 0.82 -22.48 -10.35
CA ASN A 188 1.79 -23.58 -10.36
C ASN A 188 2.61 -23.66 -9.06
N ALA A 189 2.92 -22.51 -8.45
CA ALA A 189 3.60 -22.44 -7.16
C ALA A 189 2.74 -22.95 -5.99
N HIS A 190 1.41 -22.94 -6.11
CA HIS A 190 0.47 -23.49 -5.14
C HIS A 190 -0.04 -24.88 -5.58
N HIS A 191 0.88 -25.85 -5.62
CA HIS A 191 0.59 -27.21 -6.10
C HIS A 191 -0.32 -28.03 -5.17
N SER A 192 -0.36 -27.72 -3.87
CA SER A 192 -1.17 -28.45 -2.88
C SER A 192 -1.69 -27.52 -1.80
N PRO A 193 -2.87 -27.78 -1.19
CA PRO A 193 -3.59 -26.78 -0.37
C PRO A 193 -2.80 -26.10 0.76
N ASN A 194 -1.80 -26.78 1.32
CA ASN A 194 -0.98 -26.28 2.44
C ASN A 194 0.52 -26.23 2.07
N VAL A 195 0.86 -26.06 0.79
CA VAL A 195 2.22 -25.96 0.28
C VAL A 195 2.29 -24.86 -0.77
N LEU A 196 3.14 -23.86 -0.54
CA LEU A 196 3.37 -22.77 -1.49
C LEU A 196 4.87 -22.59 -1.72
N TYR A 197 5.29 -22.63 -2.99
CA TYR A 197 6.64 -22.25 -3.39
C TYR A 197 6.75 -20.72 -3.42
N VAL A 198 7.57 -20.17 -2.54
CA VAL A 198 7.69 -18.72 -2.30
C VAL A 198 8.98 -18.13 -2.87
N GLN A 199 9.90 -18.97 -3.35
CA GLN A 199 11.15 -18.52 -3.94
C GLN A 199 11.67 -19.51 -4.98
N VAL A 200 12.18 -19.00 -6.10
CA VAL A 200 13.02 -19.77 -7.03
C VAL A 200 14.36 -19.05 -7.21
N GLY A 201 15.45 -19.80 -6.98
CA GLY A 201 16.80 -19.29 -6.93
C GLY A 201 17.34 -19.21 -5.50
N ASP A 202 18.66 -19.13 -5.37
CA ASP A 202 19.37 -18.81 -4.13
C ASP A 202 19.87 -17.37 -4.24
N PRO A 203 19.45 -16.45 -3.36
CA PRO A 203 19.74 -15.04 -3.52
C PRO A 203 21.21 -14.71 -3.24
N GLU A 204 21.92 -15.52 -2.45
CA GLU A 204 23.37 -15.33 -2.25
C GLU A 204 24.14 -15.75 -3.50
N VAL A 205 23.73 -16.84 -4.17
CA VAL A 205 24.35 -17.27 -5.42
C VAL A 205 24.02 -16.30 -6.56
N ASP A 206 22.75 -15.91 -6.73
CA ASP A 206 22.28 -15.01 -7.78
C ASP A 206 22.90 -13.60 -7.65
N HIS A 207 23.04 -13.08 -6.42
CA HIS A 207 23.60 -11.74 -6.19
C HIS A 207 25.12 -11.69 -6.24
N ASN A 208 25.81 -12.84 -6.09
CA ASN A 208 27.23 -12.97 -6.38
C ASN A 208 27.51 -13.17 -7.88
N CYS A 209 26.51 -12.92 -8.73
CA CYS A 209 26.53 -13.16 -10.16
C CYS A 209 26.01 -11.95 -10.94
N TRP A 210 26.73 -11.55 -11.99
CA TRP A 210 26.28 -10.48 -12.89
C TRP A 210 26.25 -10.99 -14.33
N GLU A 211 25.25 -11.79 -14.66
CA GLU A 211 25.07 -12.35 -16.00
C GLU A 211 23.66 -12.10 -16.54
N ARG A 212 23.46 -12.41 -17.83
CA ARG A 212 22.14 -12.29 -18.44
C ARG A 212 21.24 -13.43 -17.94
N PRO A 213 19.92 -13.19 -17.77
CA PRO A 213 19.01 -14.25 -17.33
C PRO A 213 18.99 -15.43 -18.31
N GLU A 214 19.19 -15.18 -19.61
CA GLU A 214 19.22 -16.22 -20.65
C GLU A 214 20.46 -17.12 -20.59
N THR A 215 21.52 -16.70 -19.92
CA THR A 215 22.81 -17.43 -19.84
C THR A 215 23.09 -18.02 -18.46
N MET A 216 22.12 -17.98 -17.54
CA MET A 216 22.31 -18.51 -16.19
C MET A 216 22.64 -20.00 -16.22
N THR A 217 23.75 -20.38 -15.57
CA THR A 217 24.17 -21.78 -15.45
C THR A 217 24.02 -22.35 -14.04
N GLU A 218 23.91 -21.48 -13.04
CA GLU A 218 23.83 -21.88 -11.64
C GLU A 218 22.50 -22.60 -11.33
N LYS A 219 22.54 -23.49 -10.33
CA LYS A 219 21.33 -24.16 -9.86
C LYS A 219 20.39 -23.13 -9.22
N ARG A 220 19.11 -23.20 -9.57
CA ARG A 220 18.06 -22.31 -9.04
C ARG A 220 17.12 -23.11 -8.11
N PRO A 221 17.47 -23.27 -6.83
CA PRO A 221 16.71 -24.11 -5.91
C PRO A 221 15.32 -23.54 -5.62
N LEU A 222 14.39 -24.43 -5.28
CA LEU A 222 13.05 -24.07 -4.86
C LEU A 222 12.96 -23.92 -3.34
N THR A 223 12.30 -22.86 -2.86
CA THR A 223 11.96 -22.70 -1.44
C THR A 223 10.46 -22.63 -1.27
N GLN A 224 9.94 -23.38 -0.30
CA GLN A 224 8.51 -23.47 -0.01
C GLN A 224 8.22 -23.19 1.47
N ILE A 225 6.98 -22.78 1.73
CA ILE A 225 6.35 -22.81 3.05
C ILE A 225 5.33 -23.94 3.10
N ASN A 226 5.10 -24.48 4.30
CA ASN A 226 4.15 -25.55 4.55
C ASN A 226 3.69 -25.55 6.01
N THR A 227 2.96 -26.58 6.43
CA THR A 227 2.43 -26.70 7.79
C THR A 227 3.48 -26.76 8.90
N SER A 228 4.73 -27.15 8.59
CA SER A 228 5.85 -27.19 9.55
C SER A 228 6.68 -25.90 9.55
N PHE A 229 6.74 -25.23 8.40
CA PHE A 229 7.44 -23.97 8.18
C PHE A 229 6.46 -22.96 7.57
N PRO A 230 5.55 -22.39 8.39
CA PRO A 230 4.48 -21.54 7.90
C PRO A 230 4.97 -20.19 7.37
N GLY A 231 4.15 -19.55 6.54
CA GLY A 231 4.38 -18.20 6.05
C GLY A 231 3.04 -17.52 5.74
N THR A 232 2.38 -17.04 6.78
CA THR A 232 1.05 -16.44 6.74
C THR A 232 0.99 -15.22 5.86
N ASP A 233 1.96 -14.33 6.00
CA ASP A 233 2.15 -13.10 5.22
C ASP A 233 2.15 -13.39 3.70
N VAL A 234 3.12 -14.18 3.22
CA VAL A 234 3.25 -14.49 1.78
C VAL A 234 2.11 -15.36 1.26
N ALA A 235 1.57 -16.29 2.06
CA ALA A 235 0.42 -17.10 1.66
C ALA A 235 -0.85 -16.24 1.55
N ALA A 236 -1.08 -15.32 2.49
CA ALA A 236 -2.22 -14.41 2.47
C ALA A 236 -2.10 -13.38 1.34
N GLU A 237 -0.91 -12.81 1.09
CA GLU A 237 -0.73 -11.93 -0.08
C GLU A 237 -0.96 -12.67 -1.40
N THR A 238 -0.52 -13.94 -1.50
CA THR A 238 -0.81 -14.77 -2.68
C THR A 238 -2.31 -15.07 -2.81
N ALA A 239 -3.01 -15.27 -1.69
CA ALA A 239 -4.47 -15.37 -1.69
C ALA A 239 -5.14 -14.07 -2.15
N ALA A 240 -4.67 -12.90 -1.70
CA ALA A 240 -5.15 -11.59 -2.13
C ALA A 240 -4.95 -11.39 -3.65
N ALA A 241 -3.77 -11.75 -4.16
CA ALA A 241 -3.43 -11.67 -5.58
C ALA A 241 -4.38 -12.51 -6.44
N MET A 242 -4.63 -13.77 -6.04
CA MET A 242 -5.52 -14.67 -6.78
C MET A 242 -7.00 -14.27 -6.63
N ALA A 243 -7.43 -13.84 -5.45
CA ALA A 243 -8.81 -13.38 -5.22
C ALA A 243 -9.11 -12.14 -6.06
N SER A 244 -8.25 -11.13 -6.03
CA SER A 244 -8.40 -9.91 -6.84
C SER A 244 -8.31 -10.18 -8.34
N ALA A 245 -7.37 -11.02 -8.79
CA ALA A 245 -7.28 -11.43 -10.19
C ALA A 245 -8.51 -12.22 -10.67
N SER A 246 -9.13 -13.02 -9.80
CA SER A 246 -10.36 -13.75 -10.15
C SER A 246 -11.47 -12.80 -10.57
N LEU A 247 -11.59 -11.63 -9.94
CA LEU A 247 -12.56 -10.59 -10.31
C LEU A 247 -12.25 -10.01 -11.70
N VAL A 248 -10.98 -9.74 -12.01
CA VAL A 248 -10.54 -9.24 -13.33
C VAL A 248 -10.94 -10.20 -14.43
N PHE A 249 -10.64 -11.49 -14.26
CA PHE A 249 -10.90 -12.50 -15.29
C PHE A 249 -12.34 -13.02 -15.31
N LYS A 250 -13.19 -12.65 -14.35
CA LYS A 250 -14.55 -13.20 -14.22
C LYS A 250 -15.38 -13.13 -15.50
N LYS A 251 -15.34 -11.99 -16.20
CA LYS A 251 -16.08 -11.77 -17.46
C LYS A 251 -15.32 -12.20 -18.71
N ILE A 252 -14.01 -12.44 -18.59
CA ILE A 252 -13.10 -12.75 -19.70
C ILE A 252 -12.95 -14.26 -19.86
N ASN A 253 -12.72 -14.95 -18.74
CA ASN A 253 -12.54 -16.38 -18.64
C ASN A 253 -13.02 -16.86 -17.25
N SER A 254 -14.30 -17.22 -17.15
CA SER A 254 -14.91 -17.63 -15.88
C SER A 254 -14.25 -18.89 -15.29
N THR A 255 -13.84 -19.84 -16.13
CA THR A 255 -13.14 -21.05 -15.65
C THR A 255 -11.81 -20.72 -14.99
N TYR A 256 -11.03 -19.81 -15.58
CA TYR A 256 -9.77 -19.36 -14.97
C TYR A 256 -10.03 -18.55 -13.68
N SER A 257 -11.07 -17.71 -13.67
CA SER A 257 -11.53 -17.00 -12.48
C SER A 257 -11.88 -17.96 -11.32
N ASP A 258 -12.62 -19.03 -11.60
CA ASP A 258 -12.98 -20.04 -10.59
C ASP A 258 -11.74 -20.78 -10.05
N ILE A 259 -10.76 -21.08 -10.91
CA ILE A 259 -9.49 -21.69 -10.49
C ILE A 259 -8.75 -20.75 -9.54
N LEU A 260 -8.60 -19.47 -9.91
CA LEU A 260 -7.94 -18.47 -9.06
C LEU A 260 -8.63 -18.33 -7.70
N LEU A 261 -9.96 -18.22 -7.69
CA LEU A 261 -10.72 -18.10 -6.44
C LEU A 261 -10.56 -19.34 -5.55
N MET A 262 -10.56 -20.54 -6.13
CA MET A 262 -10.31 -21.78 -5.39
C MET A 262 -8.93 -21.77 -4.72
N HIS A 263 -7.86 -21.45 -5.46
CA HIS A 263 -6.51 -21.39 -4.87
C HIS A 263 -6.43 -20.29 -3.80
N ALA A 264 -7.09 -19.14 -3.99
CA ALA A 264 -7.13 -18.06 -3.01
C ALA A 264 -7.76 -18.50 -1.68
N GLN A 265 -8.90 -19.19 -1.73
CA GLN A 265 -9.58 -19.70 -0.53
C GLN A 265 -8.75 -20.74 0.22
N GLN A 266 -8.07 -21.63 -0.52
CA GLN A 266 -7.16 -22.62 0.05
C GLN A 266 -5.95 -21.96 0.73
N LEU A 267 -5.30 -21.01 0.05
CA LEU A 267 -4.14 -20.29 0.59
C LEU A 267 -4.49 -19.46 1.82
N PHE A 268 -5.63 -18.80 1.82
CA PHE A 268 -6.11 -18.09 3.02
C PHE A 268 -6.35 -19.05 4.18
N THR A 269 -7.00 -20.19 3.92
CA THR A 269 -7.20 -21.22 4.94
C THR A 269 -5.87 -21.72 5.50
N PHE A 270 -4.89 -21.98 4.63
CA PHE A 270 -3.54 -22.38 5.02
C PHE A 270 -2.85 -21.30 5.88
N ALA A 271 -2.87 -20.04 5.42
CA ALA A 271 -2.25 -18.91 6.10
C ALA A 271 -2.82 -18.68 7.51
N ASP A 272 -4.15 -18.72 7.64
CA ASP A 272 -4.84 -18.46 8.91
C ASP A 272 -4.76 -19.63 9.89
N THR A 273 -4.74 -20.87 9.39
CA THR A 273 -4.63 -22.09 10.22
C THR A 273 -3.21 -22.27 10.77
N TYR A 274 -2.18 -22.01 9.96
CA TYR A 274 -0.78 -22.20 10.33
C TYR A 274 -0.08 -20.85 10.41
N ARG A 275 -0.26 -20.15 11.54
CA ARG A 275 0.23 -18.78 11.69
C ARG A 275 1.74 -18.68 11.93
N GLY A 276 2.43 -17.88 11.13
CA GLY A 276 3.85 -17.55 11.32
C GLY A 276 4.40 -16.69 10.17
N LEU A 277 5.40 -15.85 10.45
CA LEU A 277 6.06 -15.02 9.43
C LEU A 277 6.92 -15.90 8.51
N TYR A 278 6.79 -15.76 7.19
CA TYR A 278 7.59 -16.58 6.27
C TYR A 278 9.08 -16.27 6.41
N SER A 279 9.45 -15.04 6.77
CA SER A 279 10.85 -14.65 6.96
C SER A 279 11.51 -15.31 8.18
N ILE A 280 10.73 -15.83 9.13
CA ILE A 280 11.21 -16.63 10.26
C ILE A 280 11.40 -18.09 9.85
N SER A 281 10.49 -18.62 9.03
CA SER A 281 10.58 -19.97 8.46
C SER A 281 11.70 -20.08 7.42
N VAL A 282 11.87 -19.05 6.60
CA VAL A 282 12.85 -18.93 5.51
C VAL A 282 13.84 -17.81 5.85
N ARG A 283 14.70 -18.05 6.84
CA ARG A 283 15.59 -17.01 7.39
C ARG A 283 16.49 -16.31 6.39
N GLN A 284 16.87 -17.00 5.31
CA GLN A 284 17.70 -16.42 4.25
C GLN A 284 17.06 -15.18 3.59
N VAL A 285 15.72 -15.09 3.59
CA VAL A 285 15.00 -14.00 2.93
C VAL A 285 15.05 -12.68 3.71
N GLN A 286 15.40 -12.70 4.99
CA GLN A 286 15.39 -11.51 5.87
C GLN A 286 16.34 -10.40 5.40
N LYS A 287 17.38 -10.73 4.62
CA LYS A 287 18.30 -9.75 4.04
C LYS A 287 17.72 -9.02 2.82
N TYR A 288 16.59 -9.50 2.29
CA TYR A 288 15.99 -9.08 1.03
C TYR A 288 14.56 -8.58 1.26
N TYR A 289 13.66 -9.47 1.71
CA TYR A 289 12.25 -9.21 1.93
C TYR A 289 11.82 -9.68 3.32
N ASN A 290 12.28 -8.98 4.37
CA ASN A 290 11.88 -9.30 5.73
C ASN A 290 10.44 -8.88 6.03
N SER A 291 9.64 -9.78 6.60
CA SER A 291 8.29 -9.45 7.08
C SER A 291 8.29 -8.72 8.41
N THR A 292 7.44 -7.71 8.53
CA THR A 292 7.19 -7.00 9.79
C THR A 292 6.06 -7.67 10.61
N THR A 293 4.90 -7.90 9.98
CA THR A 293 3.73 -8.55 10.57
C THR A 293 3.06 -9.47 9.53
N TYR A 294 2.05 -10.23 9.94
CA TYR A 294 1.19 -11.01 9.01
C TYR A 294 -0.30 -10.65 9.14
N GLY A 295 -0.66 -9.86 10.16
CA GLY A 295 -2.05 -9.59 10.51
C GLY A 295 -2.73 -8.71 9.46
N ASP A 296 -1.98 -7.77 8.91
CA ASP A 296 -2.42 -6.90 7.83
C ASP A 296 -2.62 -7.65 6.52
N GLU A 297 -1.81 -8.66 6.20
CA GLU A 297 -2.02 -9.53 5.05
C GLU A 297 -3.25 -10.41 5.21
N LEU A 298 -3.54 -10.91 6.42
CA LEU A 298 -4.78 -11.64 6.68
C LEU A 298 -6.00 -10.75 6.46
N LEU A 299 -5.97 -9.50 6.93
CA LEU A 299 -7.04 -8.54 6.67
C LEU A 299 -7.16 -8.22 5.17
N TRP A 300 -6.02 -8.05 4.50
CA TRP A 300 -5.95 -7.76 3.07
C TRP A 300 -6.53 -8.89 2.22
N ALA A 301 -6.11 -10.13 2.47
CA ALA A 301 -6.60 -11.32 1.78
C ALA A 301 -8.10 -11.55 2.03
N ALA A 302 -8.55 -11.45 3.29
CA ALA A 302 -9.96 -11.58 3.62
C ALA A 302 -10.80 -10.48 2.94
N SER A 303 -10.31 -9.25 2.86
CA SER A 303 -10.99 -8.16 2.14
C SER A 303 -11.19 -8.49 0.65
N TRP A 304 -10.14 -8.97 -0.03
CA TRP A 304 -10.25 -9.37 -1.44
C TRP A 304 -11.10 -10.61 -1.66
N LEU A 305 -11.03 -11.59 -0.75
CA LEU A 305 -11.88 -12.78 -0.80
C LEU A 305 -13.35 -12.44 -0.58
N TYR A 306 -13.65 -11.48 0.31
CA TYR A 306 -15.00 -10.96 0.47
C TYR A 306 -15.52 -10.39 -0.86
N LEU A 307 -14.74 -9.50 -1.49
CA LEU A 307 -15.11 -8.87 -2.75
C LEU A 307 -15.26 -9.89 -3.89
N ALA A 308 -14.41 -10.92 -3.94
CA ALA A 308 -14.42 -11.93 -4.98
C ALA A 308 -15.57 -12.95 -4.85
N SER A 309 -15.82 -13.44 -3.63
CA SER A 309 -16.78 -14.51 -3.35
C SER A 309 -18.17 -14.02 -2.92
N GLY A 310 -18.23 -12.84 -2.28
CA GLY A 310 -19.40 -12.36 -1.56
C GLY A 310 -19.73 -13.18 -0.31
N ASP A 311 -18.81 -13.99 0.21
CA ASP A 311 -19.00 -14.73 1.46
C ASP A 311 -18.77 -13.81 2.66
N ARG A 312 -19.84 -13.56 3.42
CA ARG A 312 -19.84 -12.70 4.62
C ARG A 312 -18.91 -13.20 5.73
N SER A 313 -18.49 -14.46 5.71
CA SER A 313 -17.49 -14.96 6.66
C SER A 313 -16.20 -14.16 6.64
N TYR A 314 -15.78 -13.69 5.45
CA TYR A 314 -14.60 -12.84 5.27
C TYR A 314 -14.83 -11.40 5.71
N LEU A 315 -16.03 -10.83 5.49
CA LEU A 315 -16.35 -9.50 6.01
C LEU A 315 -16.32 -9.51 7.55
N ARG A 316 -16.95 -10.51 8.17
CA ARG A 316 -16.91 -10.71 9.62
C ARG A 316 -15.49 -10.96 10.14
N TYR A 317 -14.64 -11.59 9.33
CA TYR A 317 -13.23 -11.78 9.67
C TYR A 317 -12.50 -10.45 9.83
N VAL A 318 -12.69 -9.52 8.89
CA VAL A 318 -12.01 -8.21 8.91
C VAL A 318 -12.66 -7.21 9.85
N THR A 319 -13.92 -7.38 10.23
CA THR A 319 -14.59 -6.54 11.23
C THR A 319 -14.49 -7.19 12.62
N GLU A 320 -15.50 -7.96 13.00
CA GLU A 320 -15.78 -8.40 14.36
C GLU A 320 -14.71 -9.33 14.94
N LEU A 321 -14.02 -10.13 14.11
CA LEU A 321 -13.11 -11.17 14.60
C LEU A 321 -11.67 -10.69 14.77
N ASN A 322 -11.09 -10.04 13.75
CA ASN A 322 -9.67 -9.70 13.75
C ASN A 322 -9.38 -8.21 13.47
N GLY A 323 -10.39 -7.41 13.08
CA GLY A 323 -10.20 -6.00 12.72
C GLY A 323 -9.54 -5.19 13.83
N GLN A 324 -10.08 -5.28 15.05
CA GLN A 324 -9.54 -4.56 16.21
C GLN A 324 -8.08 -4.94 16.52
N GLY A 325 -7.71 -6.20 16.30
CA GLY A 325 -6.37 -6.71 16.64
C GLY A 325 -5.31 -6.41 15.58
N PHE A 326 -5.69 -6.39 14.29
CA PHE A 326 -4.73 -6.32 13.18
C PHE A 326 -4.76 -5.01 12.39
N ALA A 327 -5.87 -4.26 12.43
CA ALA A 327 -6.03 -3.06 11.60
C ALA A 327 -5.36 -1.81 12.18
N ASP A 328 -5.01 -1.81 13.46
CA ASP A 328 -4.37 -0.67 14.16
C ASP A 328 -5.13 0.66 13.92
N TRP A 329 -6.46 0.63 14.11
CA TRP A 329 -7.33 1.76 13.79
C TRP A 329 -6.91 3.05 14.49
N GLY A 330 -6.95 4.15 13.74
CA GLY A 330 -6.56 5.47 14.23
C GLY A 330 -5.06 5.78 14.12
N ASN A 331 -4.23 4.80 13.71
CA ASN A 331 -2.80 4.98 13.49
C ASN A 331 -2.46 4.86 11.99
N PRO A 332 -2.29 5.98 11.28
CA PRO A 332 -1.86 5.98 9.88
C PRO A 332 -0.51 5.28 9.67
N THR A 333 -0.40 4.55 8.56
CA THR A 333 0.78 3.77 8.17
C THR A 333 1.06 3.98 6.68
N TRP A 334 2.12 3.37 6.16
CA TRP A 334 2.51 3.51 4.76
C TRP A 334 2.32 2.22 3.98
N PHE A 335 1.56 2.30 2.88
CA PHE A 335 1.28 1.15 2.03
C PHE A 335 2.53 0.68 1.28
N SER A 336 2.82 -0.61 1.37
CA SER A 336 3.99 -1.23 0.75
C SER A 336 3.79 -2.73 0.50
N TRP A 337 4.78 -3.39 -0.10
CA TRP A 337 4.80 -4.85 -0.23
C TRP A 337 4.85 -5.57 1.12
N ASP A 338 5.24 -4.90 2.21
CA ASP A 338 5.34 -5.44 3.56
C ASP A 338 4.13 -5.04 4.42
N ASP A 339 3.72 -3.76 4.43
CA ASP A 339 2.59 -3.28 5.25
C ASP A 339 1.36 -2.91 4.40
N LYS A 340 0.25 -3.63 4.61
CA LYS A 340 -0.99 -3.50 3.83
C LYS A 340 -2.05 -2.66 4.55
N ARG A 341 -1.81 -2.21 5.78
CA ARG A 341 -2.84 -1.57 6.63
C ARG A 341 -3.47 -0.37 5.96
N ALA A 342 -2.67 0.56 5.44
CA ALA A 342 -3.17 1.72 4.70
C ALA A 342 -4.02 1.33 3.47
N GLY A 343 -3.61 0.28 2.75
CA GLY A 343 -4.40 -0.28 1.63
C GLY A 343 -5.72 -0.88 2.10
N VAL A 344 -5.73 -1.64 3.21
CA VAL A 344 -6.92 -2.22 3.84
C VAL A 344 -7.88 -1.12 4.31
N HIS A 345 -7.38 -0.06 4.97
CA HIS A 345 -8.20 1.07 5.41
C HIS A 345 -8.91 1.73 4.23
N VAL A 346 -8.18 2.02 3.15
CA VAL A 346 -8.76 2.61 1.94
C VAL A 346 -9.75 1.65 1.26
N LEU A 347 -9.39 0.37 1.08
CA LEU A 347 -10.25 -0.61 0.44
C LEU A 347 -11.56 -0.83 1.20
N LEU A 348 -11.53 -0.98 2.53
CA LEU A 348 -12.72 -1.19 3.36
C LEU A 348 -13.52 0.10 3.58
N SER A 349 -12.88 1.28 3.55
CA SER A 349 -13.60 2.56 3.57
C SER A 349 -14.59 2.68 2.41
N ARG A 350 -14.24 2.11 1.25
CA ARG A 350 -15.12 2.05 0.07
C ARG A 350 -16.45 1.37 0.39
N ILE A 351 -16.42 0.23 1.08
CA ILE A 351 -17.61 -0.53 1.46
C ILE A 351 -18.49 0.32 2.38
N ASN A 352 -17.88 1.01 3.36
CA ASN A 352 -18.60 1.91 4.26
C ASN A 352 -19.23 3.11 3.52
N MET A 353 -18.51 3.71 2.57
CA MET A 353 -18.91 4.95 1.91
C MET A 353 -19.97 4.75 0.83
N ILE A 354 -19.86 3.69 0.03
CA ILE A 354 -20.79 3.41 -1.08
C ILE A 354 -22.04 2.68 -0.56
N GLY A 355 -21.92 1.94 0.54
CA GLY A 355 -23.01 1.26 1.22
C GLY A 355 -23.38 -0.08 0.59
N GLU A 356 -23.41 -1.14 1.40
CA GLU A 356 -24.03 -2.41 1.06
C GLU A 356 -25.32 -2.62 1.87
N ILE A 357 -26.33 -3.25 1.26
CA ILE A 357 -27.71 -3.33 1.80
C ILE A 357 -27.84 -4.27 3.01
N ASP A 358 -26.81 -5.04 3.36
CA ASP A 358 -26.91 -6.09 4.37
C ASP A 358 -25.64 -6.19 5.26
N VAL A 359 -25.26 -5.08 5.90
CA VAL A 359 -24.17 -5.02 6.88
C VAL A 359 -24.78 -4.90 8.29
N SER A 360 -24.31 -5.70 9.25
CA SER A 360 -24.77 -5.59 10.64
C SER A 360 -24.35 -4.27 11.28
N GLU A 361 -24.96 -3.89 12.40
CA GLU A 361 -24.58 -2.66 13.12
C GLU A 361 -23.11 -2.73 13.60
N SER A 362 -22.67 -3.89 14.11
CA SER A 362 -21.30 -4.13 14.55
C SER A 362 -20.30 -4.07 13.39
N GLU A 363 -20.58 -4.76 12.29
CA GLU A 363 -19.75 -4.71 11.08
C GLU A 363 -19.62 -3.27 10.56
N ASN A 364 -20.72 -2.50 10.57
CA ASN A 364 -20.72 -1.12 10.12
C ASN A 364 -19.91 -0.19 11.04
N LEU A 365 -19.90 -0.43 12.36
CA LEU A 365 -19.07 0.35 13.30
C LEU A 365 -17.57 0.14 13.02
N ASP A 366 -17.15 -1.09 12.78
CA ASP A 366 -15.76 -1.40 12.45
C ASP A 366 -15.37 -0.81 11.08
N LEU A 367 -16.25 -0.91 10.09
CA LEU A 367 -16.07 -0.27 8.78
C LEU A 367 -15.93 1.27 8.87
N GLN A 368 -16.62 1.91 9.82
CA GLN A 368 -16.40 3.33 10.10
C GLN A 368 -15.02 3.61 10.69
N MET A 369 -14.44 2.68 11.46
CA MET A 369 -13.08 2.82 11.98
C MET A 369 -12.03 2.70 10.87
N TYR A 370 -12.23 1.78 9.91
CA TYR A 370 -11.44 1.73 8.68
C TYR A 370 -11.50 3.05 7.91
N ARG A 371 -12.71 3.58 7.68
CA ARG A 371 -12.91 4.88 7.03
C ARG A 371 -12.23 6.02 7.76
N LYS A 372 -12.42 6.16 9.08
CA LYS A 372 -11.76 7.22 9.87
C LYS A 372 -10.23 7.16 9.77
N THR A 373 -9.68 5.96 9.74
CA THR A 373 -8.22 5.77 9.58
C THR A 373 -7.77 6.14 8.17
N ALA A 374 -8.55 5.78 7.13
CA ALA A 374 -8.30 6.22 5.76
C ALA A 374 -8.35 7.75 5.63
N GLU A 375 -9.34 8.41 6.25
CA GLU A 375 -9.45 9.88 6.30
C GLU A 375 -8.21 10.50 6.98
N ALA A 376 -7.75 9.92 8.09
CA ALA A 376 -6.52 10.36 8.76
C ALA A 376 -5.28 10.23 7.86
N ILE A 377 -5.14 9.11 7.13
CA ILE A 377 -4.09 8.92 6.12
C ILE A 377 -4.16 10.05 5.08
N MET A 378 -5.34 10.30 4.49
CA MET A 378 -5.51 11.37 3.50
C MET A 378 -5.13 12.76 4.05
N CYS A 379 -5.48 13.03 5.31
CA CYS A 379 -5.10 14.25 6.00
C CYS A 379 -3.59 14.37 6.20
N GLU A 380 -2.85 13.27 6.42
CA GLU A 380 -1.39 13.28 6.49
C GLU A 380 -0.73 13.50 5.12
N LEU A 381 -1.40 13.09 4.04
CA LEU A 381 -0.95 13.21 2.64
C LEU A 381 -1.18 14.59 2.01
N LEU A 382 -2.07 15.41 2.57
CA LEU A 382 -2.27 16.78 2.08
C LEU A 382 -1.22 17.75 2.67
N PRO A 383 -0.43 18.47 1.85
CA PRO A 383 0.70 19.28 2.34
C PRO A 383 0.29 20.45 3.22
N ASP A 384 -0.85 21.09 2.94
CA ASP A 384 -1.35 22.22 3.73
C ASP A 384 -2.26 21.80 4.89
N SER A 385 -2.30 20.49 5.19
CA SER A 385 -3.09 19.93 6.29
C SER A 385 -2.47 20.26 7.64
N PRO A 386 -3.27 20.60 8.67
CA PRO A 386 -2.75 20.75 10.03
C PRO A 386 -2.10 19.46 10.59
N THR A 387 -2.40 18.30 10.00
CA THR A 387 -1.82 17.00 10.34
C THR A 387 -0.90 16.47 9.25
N ALA A 388 -0.41 17.31 8.35
CA ALA A 388 0.48 16.88 7.27
C ALA A 388 1.71 16.16 7.83
N SER A 389 2.05 15.00 7.25
CA SER A 389 3.22 14.23 7.67
C SER A 389 4.51 14.98 7.33
N PRO A 390 5.52 15.00 8.23
CA PRO A 390 6.83 15.58 7.97
C PRO A 390 7.70 14.71 7.04
N ASN A 391 7.28 13.51 6.68
CA ASN A 391 8.00 12.58 5.80
C ASN A 391 7.94 13.04 4.32
N ARG A 392 8.54 14.20 4.04
CA ARG A 392 8.57 14.83 2.72
C ARG A 392 9.88 15.53 2.45
N THR A 393 10.23 15.64 1.17
CA THR A 393 11.32 16.50 0.70
C THR A 393 10.89 17.97 0.67
N GLU A 394 11.85 18.88 0.47
CA GLU A 394 11.58 20.31 0.29
C GLU A 394 10.65 20.58 -0.92
N GLY A 395 10.86 19.85 -2.02
CA GLY A 395 9.97 19.85 -3.20
C GLY A 395 8.61 19.15 -3.00
N GLY A 396 8.31 18.64 -1.81
CA GLY A 396 6.99 18.09 -1.47
C GLY A 396 6.75 16.63 -1.88
N LEU A 397 7.79 15.89 -2.29
CA LEU A 397 7.72 14.46 -2.53
C LEU A 397 7.57 13.72 -1.19
N ILE A 398 6.61 12.79 -1.07
CA ILE A 398 6.54 11.87 0.07
C ILE A 398 7.83 11.04 0.11
N TRP A 399 8.56 11.09 1.22
CA TRP A 399 9.84 10.41 1.39
C TRP A 399 9.92 9.77 2.77
N VAL A 400 9.85 8.44 2.81
CA VAL A 400 9.69 7.66 4.05
C VAL A 400 10.92 6.79 4.33
N ALA A 401 11.45 6.15 3.30
CA ALA A 401 12.57 5.23 3.39
C ALA A 401 13.70 5.63 2.45
N LYS A 402 14.95 5.34 2.86
CA LYS A 402 16.15 5.59 2.05
C LYS A 402 16.25 4.68 0.83
N TRP A 403 15.92 3.41 1.03
CA TRP A 403 15.91 2.41 -0.02
C TRP A 403 14.57 2.49 -0.75
N ASN A 404 14.62 2.55 -2.07
CA ASN A 404 13.43 2.52 -2.91
C ASN A 404 12.37 3.58 -2.52
N CYS A 405 12.82 4.83 -2.34
CA CYS A 405 12.02 5.89 -1.72
C CYS A 405 10.70 6.18 -2.45
N LEU A 406 10.68 6.04 -3.78
CA LEU A 406 9.49 6.31 -4.59
C LEU A 406 8.35 5.32 -4.36
N GLN A 407 8.60 4.15 -3.77
CA GLN A 407 7.55 3.18 -3.40
C GLN A 407 6.42 3.86 -2.64
N HIS A 408 6.79 4.62 -1.60
CA HIS A 408 5.82 5.26 -0.70
C HIS A 408 5.15 6.45 -1.38
N SER A 409 5.88 7.19 -2.22
CA SER A 409 5.32 8.30 -2.98
C SER A 409 4.25 7.86 -3.96
N VAL A 410 4.53 6.82 -4.78
CA VAL A 410 3.54 6.32 -5.74
C VAL A 410 2.40 5.56 -5.05
N ALA A 411 2.67 4.85 -3.96
CA ALA A 411 1.64 4.19 -3.16
C ALA A 411 0.66 5.20 -2.53
N SER A 412 1.18 6.23 -1.86
CA SER A 412 0.35 7.27 -1.25
C SER A 412 -0.46 8.04 -2.29
N ALA A 413 0.13 8.36 -3.44
CA ALA A 413 -0.59 9.01 -4.54
C ALA A 413 -1.68 8.11 -5.12
N PHE A 414 -1.42 6.82 -5.30
CA PHE A 414 -2.43 5.87 -5.77
C PHE A 414 -3.61 5.76 -4.80
N LEU A 415 -3.34 5.63 -3.49
CA LEU A 415 -4.39 5.58 -2.46
C LEU A 415 -5.18 6.89 -2.35
N ALA A 416 -4.52 8.05 -2.46
CA ALA A 416 -5.20 9.35 -2.44
C ALA A 416 -6.11 9.54 -3.67
N LEU A 417 -5.68 9.06 -4.84
CA LEU A 417 -6.50 9.07 -6.05
C LEU A 417 -7.73 8.17 -5.89
N LEU A 418 -7.55 6.93 -5.42
CA LEU A 418 -8.68 6.03 -5.13
C LEU A 418 -9.66 6.63 -4.13
N TYR A 419 -9.16 7.21 -3.05
CA TYR A 419 -10.03 7.81 -2.03
C TYR A 419 -10.79 9.03 -2.56
N SER A 420 -10.15 9.85 -3.40
CA SER A 420 -10.81 10.94 -4.14
C SER A 420 -12.00 10.42 -4.96
N ASP A 421 -11.80 9.33 -5.70
CA ASP A 421 -12.84 8.72 -6.51
C ASP A 421 -13.96 8.09 -5.66
N TYR A 422 -13.62 7.52 -4.50
CA TYR A 422 -14.63 7.05 -3.54
C TYR A 422 -15.46 8.20 -2.98
N MET A 423 -14.84 9.34 -2.66
CA MET A 423 -15.55 10.54 -2.22
C MET A 423 -16.53 11.03 -3.30
N LEU A 424 -16.09 11.09 -4.56
CA LEU A 424 -16.95 11.46 -5.69
C LEU A 424 -18.14 10.49 -5.85
N THR A 425 -17.87 9.18 -5.86
CA THR A 425 -18.87 8.13 -6.07
C THR A 425 -19.92 8.10 -4.95
N SER A 426 -19.48 8.23 -3.70
CA SER A 426 -20.35 8.28 -2.51
C SER A 426 -21.00 9.65 -2.28
N ARG A 427 -20.67 10.67 -3.08
CA ARG A 427 -21.09 12.07 -2.89
C ARG A 427 -20.66 12.64 -1.54
N THR A 428 -19.52 12.20 -1.03
CA THR A 428 -18.86 12.82 0.13
C THR A 428 -18.14 14.08 -0.34
N GLU A 429 -18.74 15.24 -0.11
CA GLU A 429 -18.22 16.53 -0.63
C GLU A 429 -16.92 16.98 0.05
N THR A 430 -16.73 16.61 1.32
CA THR A 430 -15.69 17.20 2.18
C THR A 430 -15.00 16.15 3.05
N LEU A 431 -13.67 16.22 3.09
CA LEU A 431 -12.78 15.60 4.07
C LEU A 431 -12.37 16.66 5.11
N TYR A 432 -12.52 16.35 6.40
CA TYR A 432 -12.18 17.28 7.48
C TYR A 432 -10.90 16.87 8.19
N CYS A 433 -9.88 17.72 8.14
CA CYS A 433 -8.58 17.53 8.76
C CYS A 433 -8.34 18.63 9.80
N SER A 434 -8.61 18.34 11.07
CA SER A 434 -8.26 19.19 12.23
C SER A 434 -8.58 20.69 12.05
N GLY A 435 -9.81 21.02 11.64
CA GLY A 435 -10.26 22.42 11.47
C GLY A 435 -10.26 22.92 10.03
N LYS A 436 -9.66 22.17 9.10
CA LYS A 436 -9.61 22.52 7.67
C LYS A 436 -10.35 21.49 6.83
N SER A 437 -11.08 21.98 5.84
CA SER A 437 -11.88 21.18 4.92
C SER A 437 -11.17 21.05 3.57
N TYR A 438 -11.22 19.86 3.00
CA TYR A 438 -10.66 19.49 1.71
C TYR A 438 -11.72 18.81 0.87
N ASN A 439 -11.63 18.93 -0.44
CA ASN A 439 -12.53 18.28 -1.40
C ASN A 439 -11.78 17.17 -2.18
N PRO A 440 -12.48 16.37 -3.00
CA PRO A 440 -11.84 15.33 -3.81
C PRO A 440 -10.74 15.85 -4.75
N ASP A 441 -10.89 17.05 -5.30
CA ASP A 441 -9.89 17.64 -6.20
C ASP A 441 -8.57 17.92 -5.47
N ASP A 442 -8.60 18.24 -4.17
CA ASP A 442 -7.37 18.44 -3.38
C ASP A 442 -6.53 17.14 -3.29
N LEU A 443 -7.19 16.00 -3.06
CA LEU A 443 -6.53 14.67 -3.06
C LEU A 443 -6.02 14.29 -4.45
N ARG A 444 -6.81 14.58 -5.49
CA ARG A 444 -6.41 14.35 -6.88
C ARG A 444 -5.21 15.21 -7.27
N ASN A 445 -5.17 16.47 -6.84
CA ASN A 445 -4.06 17.40 -7.08
C ASN A 445 -2.79 16.95 -6.33
N PHE A 446 -2.91 16.42 -5.11
CA PHE A 446 -1.79 15.78 -4.43
C PHE A 446 -1.27 14.56 -5.24
N SER A 447 -2.16 13.72 -5.74
CA SER A 447 -1.78 12.55 -6.55
C SER A 447 -1.05 12.98 -7.84
N ILE A 448 -1.54 14.05 -8.48
CA ILE A 448 -0.88 14.69 -9.62
C ILE A 448 0.51 15.20 -9.23
N SER A 449 0.68 15.87 -8.09
CA SER A 449 2.00 16.42 -7.72
C SER A 449 3.06 15.33 -7.55
N GLN A 450 2.70 14.18 -6.98
CA GLN A 450 3.63 13.06 -6.83
C GLN A 450 3.98 12.43 -8.19
N VAL A 451 3.00 12.21 -9.09
CA VAL A 451 3.30 11.65 -10.41
C VAL A 451 4.09 12.63 -11.27
N GLU A 452 3.78 13.92 -11.20
CA GLU A 452 4.50 14.98 -11.92
C GLU A 452 5.96 15.04 -11.51
N TYR A 453 6.23 14.89 -10.21
CA TYR A 453 7.59 14.73 -9.70
C TYR A 453 8.31 13.54 -10.34
N VAL A 454 7.67 12.36 -10.40
CA VAL A 454 8.22 11.15 -11.06
C VAL A 454 8.46 11.37 -12.56
N LEU A 455 7.58 12.11 -13.23
CA LEU A 455 7.65 12.39 -14.66
C LEU A 455 8.65 13.49 -15.04
N GLY A 456 9.21 14.22 -14.07
CA GLY A 456 10.30 15.16 -14.27
C GLY A 456 10.11 16.56 -13.71
N ASP A 457 8.98 16.87 -13.06
CA ASP A 457 8.82 18.12 -12.32
C ASP A 457 9.46 18.02 -10.93
N ASN A 458 10.78 17.82 -10.94
CA ASN A 458 11.62 17.72 -9.77
C ASN A 458 12.87 18.59 -9.94
N PRO A 459 13.66 18.82 -8.87
CA PRO A 459 14.88 19.65 -8.95
C PRO A 459 15.89 19.18 -10.00
N MET A 460 15.94 17.87 -10.28
CA MET A 460 16.84 17.28 -11.29
C MET A 460 16.35 17.45 -12.73
N LYS A 461 15.09 17.89 -12.94
CA LYS A 461 14.42 17.96 -14.26
C LYS A 461 14.63 16.68 -15.08
N MET A 462 14.46 15.54 -14.41
CA MET A 462 14.70 14.20 -14.92
C MET A 462 13.50 13.30 -14.59
N SER A 463 13.02 12.52 -15.55
CA SER A 463 12.05 11.47 -15.25
C SER A 463 12.72 10.32 -14.51
N TYR A 464 12.06 9.77 -13.49
CA TYR A 464 12.47 8.54 -12.82
C TYR A 464 11.89 7.27 -13.49
N ILE A 465 11.22 7.41 -14.63
CA ILE A 465 10.79 6.29 -15.48
C ILE A 465 11.78 6.16 -16.63
N VAL A 466 12.44 5.02 -16.71
CA VAL A 466 13.43 4.74 -17.75
C VAL A 466 12.75 4.70 -19.13
N GLY A 467 13.25 5.49 -20.08
CA GLY A 467 12.69 5.59 -21.44
C GLY A 467 11.52 6.57 -21.58
N TYR A 468 11.12 7.27 -20.52
CA TYR A 468 10.10 8.33 -20.60
C TYR A 468 10.74 9.73 -20.59
N GLY A 469 10.28 10.60 -21.49
CA GLY A 469 10.82 11.96 -21.64
C GLY A 469 12.22 11.98 -22.28
N SER A 470 12.87 13.14 -22.26
CA SER A 470 14.19 13.34 -22.89
C SER A 470 15.37 13.17 -21.93
N ASN A 471 15.11 13.06 -20.62
CA ASN A 471 16.13 12.96 -19.59
C ASN A 471 15.65 11.96 -18.52
N TYR A 472 16.31 10.80 -18.45
CA TYR A 472 15.97 9.68 -17.56
C TYR A 472 17.25 8.88 -17.21
N PRO A 473 17.24 8.02 -16.16
CA PRO A 473 18.38 7.21 -15.77
C PRO A 473 18.91 6.31 -16.89
N LEU A 474 20.23 6.33 -17.11
CA LEU A 474 20.91 5.55 -18.14
C LEU A 474 21.75 4.40 -17.55
N HIS A 475 22.03 4.42 -16.25
CA HIS A 475 22.88 3.44 -15.56
C HIS A 475 22.05 2.66 -14.54
N VAL A 476 20.96 2.04 -14.99
CA VAL A 476 20.02 1.31 -14.13
C VAL A 476 20.68 0.04 -13.55
N HIS A 477 20.51 -0.21 -12.24
CA HIS A 477 20.96 -1.44 -11.59
C HIS A 477 20.12 -2.63 -12.04
N HIS A 478 20.38 -3.14 -13.24
CA HIS A 478 19.60 -4.22 -13.82
C HIS A 478 20.46 -5.06 -14.78
N ARG A 479 20.65 -6.35 -14.44
CA ARG A 479 21.60 -7.24 -15.13
C ARG A 479 21.32 -7.33 -16.62
N GLY A 480 20.10 -7.72 -17.00
CA GLY A 480 19.73 -7.90 -18.41
C GLY A 480 19.87 -6.65 -19.28
N SER A 481 19.71 -5.46 -18.69
CA SER A 481 19.80 -4.20 -19.44
C SER A 481 21.24 -3.69 -19.54
N SER A 482 22.08 -3.98 -18.54
CA SER A 482 23.49 -3.59 -18.50
C SER A 482 24.41 -4.40 -19.41
N ILE A 483 23.98 -5.58 -19.89
CA ILE A 483 24.81 -6.51 -20.65
C ILE A 483 24.35 -6.58 -22.13
N PRO A 484 25.24 -6.35 -23.13
CA PRO A 484 24.88 -6.46 -24.54
C PRO A 484 24.33 -7.85 -24.90
N VAL A 485 23.36 -7.91 -25.81
CA VAL A 485 22.66 -9.17 -26.21
C VAL A 485 23.61 -10.29 -26.63
N ASN A 486 24.68 -9.96 -27.36
CA ASN A 486 25.64 -10.95 -27.87
C ASN A 486 26.84 -11.18 -26.92
N SER A 487 26.79 -10.67 -25.69
CA SER A 487 27.87 -10.83 -24.72
C SER A 487 27.53 -11.95 -23.74
N ASP A 488 28.36 -12.98 -23.75
CA ASP A 488 28.43 -13.96 -22.65
C ASP A 488 29.81 -13.86 -22.01
N THR A 489 29.84 -13.36 -20.78
CA THR A 489 31.07 -13.19 -19.99
C THR A 489 31.09 -14.09 -18.77
N GLY A 490 30.06 -14.93 -18.61
CA GLY A 490 29.76 -15.68 -17.41
C GLY A 490 29.57 -14.81 -16.15
N CYS A 491 29.11 -15.48 -15.11
CA CYS A 491 28.80 -14.94 -13.79
C CYS A 491 29.80 -13.90 -13.23
N ARG A 492 31.08 -14.28 -13.06
CA ARG A 492 32.11 -13.39 -12.48
C ARG A 492 32.64 -12.36 -13.48
N GLY A 493 32.75 -12.73 -14.75
CA GLY A 493 33.27 -11.84 -15.79
C GLY A 493 32.31 -10.70 -16.13
N GLY A 494 31.02 -10.87 -15.86
CA GLY A 494 30.01 -9.87 -16.14
C GLY A 494 29.96 -8.69 -15.16
N PHE A 495 30.62 -8.76 -14.00
CA PHE A 495 30.76 -7.58 -13.11
C PHE A 495 31.45 -6.38 -13.78
N LYS A 496 32.21 -6.60 -14.86
CA LYS A 496 32.72 -5.50 -15.70
C LYS A 496 31.60 -4.60 -16.24
N TRP A 497 30.39 -5.14 -16.44
CA TRP A 497 29.21 -4.40 -16.87
C TRP A 497 28.56 -3.65 -15.72
N LEU A 498 28.57 -4.22 -14.49
CA LEU A 498 28.19 -3.49 -13.29
C LEU A 498 29.05 -2.22 -13.13
N ASP A 499 30.37 -2.39 -13.22
CA ASP A 499 31.38 -1.35 -12.98
C ASP A 499 31.62 -0.41 -14.18
N SER A 500 30.94 -0.63 -15.31
CA SER A 500 31.14 0.17 -16.52
C SER A 500 30.60 1.60 -16.36
N ASN A 501 31.39 2.60 -16.77
CA ASN A 501 30.94 3.99 -16.86
C ASN A 501 30.10 4.29 -18.12
N SER A 502 29.89 3.30 -18.99
CA SER A 502 29.00 3.47 -20.14
C SER A 502 27.54 3.28 -19.71
N PRO A 503 26.59 3.97 -20.37
CA PRO A 503 25.16 3.68 -20.25
C PRO A 503 24.84 2.20 -20.45
N ASN A 504 23.72 1.75 -19.89
CA ASN A 504 23.20 0.42 -20.17
C ASN A 504 22.96 0.28 -21.69
N PRO A 505 23.52 -0.77 -22.34
CA PRO A 505 23.37 -0.97 -23.78
C PRO A 505 21.92 -1.28 -24.20
N ASN A 506 21.10 -1.83 -23.29
CA ASN A 506 19.68 -2.05 -23.51
C ASN A 506 18.86 -1.16 -22.57
N ILE A 507 17.73 -0.66 -23.05
CA ILE A 507 16.86 0.21 -22.24
C ILE A 507 15.89 -0.68 -21.46
N ALA A 508 15.95 -0.62 -20.13
CA ALA A 508 14.93 -1.20 -19.23
C ALA A 508 13.67 -0.33 -19.25
N VAL A 509 13.01 -0.28 -20.42
CA VAL A 509 11.88 0.63 -20.69
C VAL A 509 10.76 0.46 -19.66
N GLY A 510 10.22 1.58 -19.19
CA GLY A 510 9.14 1.60 -18.20
C GLY A 510 9.59 1.42 -16.76
N ALA A 511 10.85 1.07 -16.51
CA ALA A 511 11.34 0.82 -15.16
C ALA A 511 11.25 2.08 -14.30
N LEU A 512 10.51 1.99 -13.19
CA LEU A 512 10.53 3.02 -12.13
C LEU A 512 11.72 2.72 -11.21
N VAL A 513 12.75 3.57 -11.25
CA VAL A 513 13.91 3.44 -10.34
C VAL A 513 13.54 3.79 -8.90
N GLY A 514 14.38 3.40 -7.94
CA GLY A 514 14.16 3.67 -6.52
C GLY A 514 13.92 5.14 -6.15
N GLY A 515 14.53 6.09 -6.87
CA GLY A 515 14.25 7.54 -6.76
C GLY A 515 15.35 8.36 -6.09
N PRO A 516 15.09 9.62 -5.69
CA PRO A 516 16.12 10.51 -5.18
C PRO A 516 16.50 10.26 -3.71
N PHE A 517 17.65 10.81 -3.32
CA PHE A 517 17.97 11.04 -1.92
C PHE A 517 17.02 12.07 -1.29
N PHE A 518 17.00 12.17 0.04
CA PHE A 518 16.16 13.13 0.77
C PHE A 518 16.38 14.60 0.35
N ASN A 519 17.61 14.95 -0.03
CA ASN A 519 17.96 16.28 -0.55
C ASN A 519 17.62 16.47 -2.04
N GLU A 520 16.81 15.57 -2.61
CA GLU A 520 16.32 15.61 -3.99
C GLU A 520 17.39 15.49 -5.08
N SER A 521 18.60 15.09 -4.69
CA SER A 521 19.65 14.70 -5.63
C SER A 521 19.48 13.24 -6.07
N TYR A 522 19.90 12.94 -7.30
CA TYR A 522 19.90 11.59 -7.86
C TYR A 522 21.23 11.30 -8.53
N ASN A 523 21.89 10.21 -8.11
CA ASN A 523 23.14 9.74 -8.71
C ASN A 523 22.85 8.54 -9.60
N ASP A 524 22.83 8.77 -10.92
CA ASP A 524 22.65 7.73 -11.95
C ASP A 524 23.93 6.88 -12.08
N ILE A 525 24.12 5.99 -11.10
CA ILE A 525 25.25 5.06 -11.01
C ILE A 525 24.69 3.67 -10.84
N ARG A 526 25.14 2.72 -11.67
CA ARG A 526 24.63 1.34 -11.66
C ARG A 526 24.81 0.63 -10.34
N ASN A 527 25.89 0.87 -9.62
CA ASN A 527 26.12 0.27 -8.31
C ASN A 527 25.37 0.99 -7.16
N ASN A 528 24.57 2.01 -7.47
CA ASN A 528 23.73 2.69 -6.49
C ASN A 528 22.36 1.99 -6.37
N THR A 529 22.33 0.79 -5.81
CA THR A 529 21.12 -0.05 -5.72
C THR A 529 19.95 0.67 -5.05
N MET A 530 20.22 1.46 -4.00
CA MET A 530 19.17 2.11 -3.21
C MET A 530 18.28 3.08 -4.01
N GLN A 531 18.84 3.73 -5.04
CA GLN A 531 18.14 4.71 -5.88
C GLN A 531 18.00 4.26 -7.34
N GLY A 532 18.91 3.44 -7.84
CA GLY A 532 19.02 3.04 -9.24
C GLY A 532 18.43 1.66 -9.58
N GLU A 533 17.98 0.90 -8.57
CA GLU A 533 17.33 -0.40 -8.78
C GLU A 533 15.81 -0.22 -8.96
N PRO A 534 15.22 -0.72 -10.06
CA PRO A 534 13.79 -0.76 -10.24
C PRO A 534 13.17 -2.05 -9.69
N THR A 535 11.91 -2.00 -9.29
CA THR A 535 11.17 -3.18 -8.78
C THR A 535 9.80 -3.32 -9.43
N THR A 536 9.29 -4.56 -9.51
CA THR A 536 7.99 -4.84 -10.13
C THR A 536 6.84 -4.19 -9.37
N TYR A 537 6.88 -4.22 -8.03
CA TYR A 537 5.78 -3.72 -7.20
C TYR A 537 5.64 -2.19 -7.24
N ASN A 538 6.75 -1.45 -7.32
CA ASN A 538 6.71 0.00 -7.53
C ASN A 538 6.09 0.34 -8.88
N SER A 539 6.46 -0.42 -9.90
CA SER A 539 5.96 -0.22 -11.25
C SER A 539 4.45 -0.52 -11.33
N ALA A 540 3.95 -1.51 -10.58
CA ALA A 540 2.51 -1.77 -10.44
C ALA A 540 1.74 -0.62 -9.78
N LEU A 541 2.28 -0.04 -8.69
CA LEU A 541 1.68 1.13 -8.04
C LEU A 541 1.65 2.35 -8.98
N LEU A 542 2.74 2.60 -9.69
CA LEU A 542 2.83 3.66 -10.70
C LEU A 542 1.82 3.44 -11.84
N VAL A 543 1.68 2.22 -12.33
CA VAL A 543 0.70 1.85 -13.36
C VAL A 543 -0.72 2.10 -12.85
N GLY A 544 -1.04 1.73 -11.61
CA GLY A 544 -2.32 2.04 -10.98
C GLY A 544 -2.61 3.55 -10.95
N LEU A 545 -1.63 4.34 -10.49
CA LEU A 545 -1.72 5.80 -10.44
C LEU A 545 -1.92 6.42 -11.83
N LEU A 546 -1.09 6.04 -12.81
CA LEU A 546 -1.18 6.56 -14.17
C LEU A 546 -2.51 6.17 -14.86
N SER A 547 -3.03 4.98 -14.57
CA SER A 547 -4.32 4.52 -15.11
C SER A 547 -5.49 5.39 -14.65
N GLY A 548 -5.52 5.77 -13.37
CA GLY A 548 -6.54 6.69 -12.87
C GLY A 548 -6.43 8.11 -13.45
N LEU A 549 -5.22 8.54 -13.82
CA LEU A 549 -4.98 9.88 -14.39
C LEU A 549 -5.04 9.93 -15.93
N ALA A 550 -5.02 8.80 -16.63
CA ALA A 550 -4.94 8.71 -18.09
C ALA A 550 -6.14 9.33 -18.84
N THR A 551 -7.27 9.55 -18.16
CA THR A 551 -8.42 10.26 -18.74
C THR A 551 -8.88 11.40 -17.83
N SER A 552 -9.44 12.47 -18.42
CA SER A 552 -9.85 13.69 -17.71
C SER A 552 -11.30 13.69 -17.24
N SER A 553 -12.10 12.70 -17.62
CA SER A 553 -13.46 12.61 -17.12
C SER A 553 -13.46 12.01 -15.72
N THR A 554 -14.04 12.76 -14.78
CA THR A 554 -14.58 12.28 -13.50
C THR A 554 -15.79 11.38 -13.73
N LEU A 555 -15.68 10.40 -14.64
CA LEU A 555 -16.64 9.31 -14.68
C LEU A 555 -16.44 8.56 -13.37
N GLU A 556 -17.53 8.42 -12.61
CA GLU A 556 -17.66 7.48 -11.51
C GLU A 556 -16.84 6.25 -11.87
N GLY A 557 -15.77 5.96 -11.11
CA GLY A 557 -15.03 4.73 -11.29
C GLY A 557 -16.06 3.62 -11.38
N VAL A 558 -16.04 2.82 -12.45
CA VAL A 558 -17.01 1.73 -12.61
C VAL A 558 -17.00 0.83 -11.36
N GLY A 559 -15.90 0.88 -10.61
CA GLY A 559 -15.77 0.33 -9.28
C GLY A 559 -15.69 -1.17 -9.37
N ILE A 560 -15.10 -1.78 -8.34
CA ILE A 560 -15.17 -3.22 -8.13
C ILE A 560 -16.61 -3.69 -8.38
N VAL A 561 -16.76 -4.60 -9.35
CA VAL A 561 -18.04 -5.22 -9.71
C VAL A 561 -18.29 -6.38 -8.76
N ASP A 562 -19.53 -6.52 -8.29
CA ASP A 562 -19.92 -7.57 -7.35
C ASP A 562 -19.86 -8.98 -7.98
N LYS A 563 -20.22 -10.00 -7.19
CA LYS A 563 -20.27 -11.38 -7.66
C LYS A 563 -21.19 -11.60 -8.88
N ASN A 564 -22.14 -10.70 -9.14
CA ASN A 564 -23.06 -10.75 -10.28
C ASN A 564 -22.58 -9.91 -11.47
N GLY A 565 -21.40 -9.28 -11.37
CA GLY A 565 -20.85 -8.42 -12.42
C GLY A 565 -21.52 -7.04 -12.48
N THR A 566 -22.25 -6.65 -11.44
CA THR A 566 -22.90 -5.35 -11.31
C THR A 566 -21.89 -4.33 -10.75
N PRO A 567 -21.70 -3.17 -11.41
CA PRO A 567 -21.00 -2.05 -10.81
C PRO A 567 -21.66 -1.70 -9.47
N LEU A 568 -20.89 -1.66 -8.37
CA LEU A 568 -21.44 -1.26 -7.06
C LEU A 568 -21.99 0.19 -7.05
N SER A 569 -21.70 0.99 -8.09
CA SER A 569 -22.31 2.29 -8.35
C SER A 569 -23.79 2.25 -8.82
N GLY A 570 -24.33 1.07 -9.16
CA GLY A 570 -25.67 0.92 -9.73
C GLY A 570 -26.86 1.06 -8.75
N TRP A 571 -26.62 1.17 -7.44
CA TRP A 571 -27.70 1.10 -6.44
C TRP A 571 -28.20 2.48 -5.99
N SER A 572 -28.91 3.18 -6.88
CA SER A 572 -29.74 4.31 -6.45
C SER A 572 -31.08 3.81 -5.89
N ARG A 573 -31.37 4.16 -4.63
CA ARG A 573 -32.63 3.87 -3.90
C ARG A 573 -33.87 4.15 -4.74
N ASN A 574 -34.62 3.12 -5.10
CA ASN A 574 -36.06 3.18 -5.37
C ASN A 574 -36.67 1.78 -5.15
N VAL A 575 -37.28 1.57 -3.98
CA VAL A 575 -38.24 0.48 -3.79
C VAL A 575 -39.50 1.11 -3.20
N ASP A 576 -40.58 1.00 -3.98
CA ASP A 576 -41.92 1.51 -3.73
C ASP A 576 -42.71 0.44 -2.95
N LEU A 577 -43.15 0.75 -1.74
CA LEU A 577 -43.93 -0.13 -0.88
C LEU A 577 -45.37 0.41 -0.79
N SER A 578 -46.25 -0.08 -1.66
CA SER A 578 -47.70 0.09 -1.47
C SER A 578 -48.48 -1.09 -2.04
N SER A 579 -48.89 -2.01 -1.16
CA SER A 579 -50.16 -2.74 -1.30
C SER A 579 -50.42 -3.51 -0.02
N PHE A 580 -51.41 -3.12 0.78
CA PHE A 580 -52.33 -4.00 1.51
C PHE A 580 -53.24 -3.13 2.39
N ASP A 581 -54.50 -2.93 1.95
CA ASP A 581 -55.60 -2.65 2.87
C ASP A 581 -56.92 -3.13 2.24
N SER A 582 -57.75 -3.83 3.02
CA SER A 582 -59.16 -4.09 2.71
C SER A 582 -59.92 -4.43 4.00
N SER A 583 -60.95 -3.64 4.26
CA SER A 583 -61.92 -3.70 5.36
C SER A 583 -63.25 -4.34 4.92
N ASP A 584 -64.05 -4.85 5.86
CA ASP A 584 -65.51 -5.06 5.73
C ASP A 584 -66.18 -5.25 7.11
N GLU A 585 -67.32 -4.60 7.35
CA GLU A 585 -68.31 -4.82 8.45
C GLU A 585 -69.70 -4.27 8.02
N GLU A 586 -70.80 -4.94 8.41
CA GLU A 586 -72.22 -4.53 8.23
C GLU A 586 -73.13 -5.16 9.33
N PRO A 587 -74.22 -4.49 9.80
CA PRO A 587 -75.34 -5.20 10.46
C PRO A 587 -76.79 -4.72 10.13
N LEU A 588 -77.80 -5.56 10.44
CA LEU A 588 -79.23 -5.40 10.09
C LEU A 588 -80.20 -5.65 11.29
N ILE A 589 -81.38 -4.99 11.25
CA ILE A 589 -82.78 -5.45 11.59
C ILE A 589 -83.60 -4.54 12.55
N GLY A 590 -84.85 -4.23 12.14
CA GLY A 590 -85.89 -3.47 12.86
C GLY A 590 -87.13 -4.28 13.31
N ILE A 591 -88.08 -3.58 13.97
CA ILE A 591 -89.23 -4.11 14.77
C ILE A 591 -90.60 -3.57 14.27
N SER A 592 -91.70 -4.33 14.41
CA SER A 592 -93.09 -3.83 14.57
C SER A 592 -93.99 -4.87 15.30
N LYS A 593 -94.59 -4.60 16.47
CA LYS A 593 -95.90 -3.96 16.81
C LYS A 593 -97.18 -4.77 16.50
N GLN A 594 -98.00 -5.03 17.54
CA GLN A 594 -99.47 -5.11 17.45
C GLN A 594 -100.12 -4.93 18.83
N GLN A 595 -101.34 -4.37 18.85
CA GLN A 595 -102.10 -3.94 20.02
C GLN A 595 -103.60 -4.13 19.74
N ASP A 596 -104.37 -4.51 20.77
CA ASP A 596 -105.85 -4.47 20.93
C ASP A 596 -106.13 -4.96 22.37
N SER A 597 -107.26 -4.78 23.07
CA SER A 597 -108.37 -3.82 23.20
C SER A 597 -109.24 -4.35 24.37
N LEU A 598 -109.85 -3.54 25.26
CA LEU A 598 -111.24 -3.66 25.81
C LEU A 598 -111.49 -3.10 27.23
N ASP A 599 -112.55 -2.29 27.27
CA ASP A 599 -113.62 -2.00 28.25
C ASP A 599 -113.44 -1.36 29.63
N GLU A 600 -114.25 -0.29 29.77
CA GLU A 600 -114.52 0.56 30.93
C GLU A 600 -115.58 -0.07 31.84
N GLN A 601 -115.18 -0.65 32.96
CA GLN A 601 -116.00 -0.54 34.19
C GLN A 601 -115.18 -0.59 35.48
N ASP A 602 -113.98 -0.02 35.46
CA ASP A 602 -113.14 0.15 36.65
C ASP A 602 -112.43 1.54 36.67
N GLY A 603 -112.91 2.50 35.87
CA GLY A 603 -112.17 3.73 35.50
C GLY A 603 -111.79 4.68 36.64
N VAL A 604 -112.43 4.57 37.82
CA VAL A 604 -112.10 5.44 38.97
C VAL A 604 -111.12 4.76 39.93
N TYR A 605 -111.15 3.44 40.07
CA TYR A 605 -110.18 2.68 40.89
C TYR A 605 -108.91 2.33 40.08
N ILE A 606 -109.05 2.00 38.78
CA ILE A 606 -107.94 1.84 37.84
C ILE A 606 -107.25 3.17 37.54
N GLY A 607 -107.94 4.31 37.56
CA GLY A 607 -107.31 5.63 37.34
C GLY A 607 -106.29 6.02 38.42
N GLU A 608 -106.57 5.72 39.69
CA GLU A 608 -105.61 5.92 40.79
C GLU A 608 -104.53 4.81 40.85
N LEU A 609 -104.89 3.57 40.51
CA LEU A 609 -103.93 2.47 40.41
C LEU A 609 -102.94 2.69 39.26
N VAL A 610 -103.41 3.14 38.09
CA VAL A 610 -102.58 3.44 36.91
C VAL A 610 -101.70 4.66 37.15
N LYS A 611 -102.17 5.70 37.86
CA LYS A 611 -101.30 6.81 38.29
C LYS A 611 -100.23 6.36 39.27
N SER A 612 -100.55 5.49 40.20
CA SER A 612 -99.59 4.94 41.17
C SER A 612 -98.57 4.02 40.49
N VAL A 613 -99.03 3.16 39.56
CA VAL A 613 -98.19 2.29 38.75
C VAL A 613 -97.32 3.11 37.79
N GLN A 614 -97.83 4.16 37.15
CA GLN A 614 -97.05 5.06 36.30
C GLN A 614 -95.97 5.78 37.11
N MET A 615 -96.30 6.29 38.30
CA MET A 615 -95.32 6.95 39.17
C MET A 615 -94.21 5.98 39.63
N VAL A 616 -94.57 4.73 39.96
CA VAL A 616 -93.60 3.67 40.27
C VAL A 616 -92.77 3.29 39.04
N THR A 617 -93.38 3.28 37.85
CA THR A 617 -92.69 2.97 36.59
C THR A 617 -91.71 4.07 36.22
N ASP A 618 -92.09 5.35 36.37
CA ASP A 618 -91.22 6.50 36.11
C ASP A 618 -90.03 6.53 37.08
N VAL A 619 -90.26 6.19 38.35
CA VAL A 619 -89.20 6.06 39.35
C VAL A 619 -88.29 4.87 39.04
N MET A 620 -88.84 3.72 38.66
CA MET A 620 -88.05 2.56 38.24
C MET A 620 -87.23 2.86 36.98
N GLU A 621 -87.80 3.55 35.98
CA GLU A 621 -87.09 3.93 34.76
C GLU A 621 -85.95 4.91 35.06
N ALA A 622 -86.18 5.88 35.95
CA ALA A 622 -85.14 6.81 36.39
C ALA A 622 -84.02 6.11 37.17
N LEU A 623 -84.36 5.13 38.02
CA LEU A 623 -83.37 4.33 38.75
C LEU A 623 -82.58 3.41 37.81
N VAL A 624 -83.24 2.75 36.86
CA VAL A 624 -82.58 1.89 35.86
C VAL A 624 -81.62 2.71 34.99
N LYS A 625 -82.02 3.91 34.54
CA LYS A 625 -81.13 4.81 33.79
C LYS A 625 -79.89 5.22 34.59
N ARG A 626 -80.04 5.52 35.89
CA ARG A 626 -78.89 5.84 36.76
C ARG A 626 -77.99 4.65 37.00
N VAL A 627 -78.55 3.44 37.14
CA VAL A 627 -77.76 2.21 37.29
C VAL A 627 -76.98 1.90 36.01
N ILE A 628 -77.61 2.00 34.84
CA ILE A 628 -76.93 1.79 33.55
C ILE A 628 -75.82 2.82 33.34
N MET A 629 -76.06 4.09 33.65
CA MET A 629 -75.03 5.12 33.59
C MET A 629 -73.86 4.81 34.54
N ALA A 630 -74.16 4.45 35.80
CA ALA A 630 -73.14 4.09 36.77
C ALA A 630 -72.33 2.87 36.31
N GLU A 631 -72.97 1.81 35.79
CA GLU A 631 -72.26 0.65 35.24
C GLU A 631 -71.38 1.02 34.04
N SER A 632 -71.85 1.91 33.16
CA SER A 632 -71.07 2.37 32.01
C SER A 632 -69.85 3.20 32.42
N GLU A 633 -69.98 4.09 33.41
CA GLU A 633 -68.86 4.87 33.96
C GLU A 633 -67.85 3.94 34.67
N THR A 634 -68.36 2.94 35.40
CA THR A 634 -67.50 1.95 36.08
C THR A 634 -66.75 1.08 35.07
N ALA A 635 -67.36 0.74 33.93
CA ALA A 635 -66.72 -0.01 32.85
C ALA A 635 -65.60 0.80 32.18
N ILE A 636 -65.83 2.09 31.92
CA ILE A 636 -64.82 2.99 31.34
C ILE A 636 -63.62 3.16 32.29
N GLU A 637 -63.87 3.34 33.59
CA GLU A 637 -62.77 3.44 34.57
C GLU A 637 -62.00 2.12 34.71
N LYS A 638 -62.67 0.98 34.61
CA LYS A 638 -62.00 -0.33 34.59
C LYS A 638 -61.08 -0.49 33.38
N GLU A 639 -61.48 0.00 32.22
CA GLU A 639 -60.67 -0.03 31.00
C GLU A 639 -59.43 0.86 31.12
N LYS A 640 -59.56 2.07 31.67
CA LYS A 640 -58.42 2.96 31.96
C LYS A 640 -57.42 2.31 32.93
N VAL A 641 -57.91 1.61 33.96
CA VAL A 641 -57.05 0.88 34.90
C VAL A 641 -56.29 -0.23 34.19
N THR A 642 -56.94 -1.00 33.31
CA THR A 642 -56.24 -2.06 32.54
C THR A 642 -55.19 -1.50 31.60
N LEU A 643 -55.46 -0.36 30.95
CA LEU A 643 -54.52 0.30 30.05
C LEU A 643 -53.30 0.84 30.80
N GLY A 644 -53.53 1.46 31.97
CA GLY A 644 -52.46 1.89 32.86
C GLY A 644 -51.62 0.73 33.39
N GLN A 645 -52.24 -0.42 33.69
CA GLN A 645 -51.53 -1.60 34.17
C GLN A 645 -50.62 -2.23 33.10
N GLU A 646 -51.03 -2.19 31.84
CA GLU A 646 -50.21 -2.63 30.70
C GLU A 646 -49.03 -1.68 30.44
N GLU A 647 -49.23 -0.37 30.57
CA GLU A 647 -48.16 0.61 30.45
C GLU A 647 -47.12 0.49 31.56
N ILE A 648 -47.57 0.23 32.80
CA ILE A 648 -46.69 -0.08 33.94
C ILE A 648 -45.90 -1.36 33.68
N ARG A 649 -46.52 -2.40 33.10
CA ARG A 649 -45.85 -3.65 32.75
C ARG A 649 -44.75 -3.44 31.69
N LYS A 650 -45.03 -2.63 30.66
CA LYS A 650 -44.01 -2.26 29.64
C LYS A 650 -42.84 -1.50 30.25
N LYS A 651 -43.13 -0.51 31.11
CA LYS A 651 -42.09 0.26 31.81
C LYS A 651 -41.27 -0.60 32.77
N ALA A 652 -41.87 -1.59 33.43
CA ALA A 652 -41.16 -2.54 34.29
C ALA A 652 -40.15 -3.39 33.50
N ILE A 653 -40.54 -3.95 32.35
CA ILE A 653 -39.65 -4.71 31.46
C ILE A 653 -38.50 -3.83 30.95
N GLN A 654 -38.79 -2.57 30.62
CA GLN A 654 -37.77 -1.63 30.16
C GLN A 654 -36.75 -1.31 31.26
N ILE A 655 -37.19 -1.15 32.52
CA ILE A 655 -36.32 -0.94 33.67
C ILE A 655 -35.44 -2.16 33.94
N GLU A 656 -36.00 -3.37 33.86
CA GLU A 656 -35.25 -4.62 34.04
C GLU A 656 -34.16 -4.79 32.98
N ASN A 657 -34.47 -4.45 31.72
CA ASN A 657 -33.50 -4.48 30.63
C ASN A 657 -32.40 -3.41 30.79
N MET A 658 -32.74 -2.21 31.27
CA MET A 658 -31.75 -1.20 31.63
C MET A 658 -30.86 -1.63 32.79
N SER A 659 -31.42 -2.35 33.78
CA SER A 659 -30.67 -2.90 34.91
C SER A 659 -29.65 -3.94 34.45
N MET A 660 -30.04 -4.85 33.55
CA MET A 660 -29.12 -5.81 32.95
C MET A 660 -27.98 -5.13 32.19
N LYS A 661 -28.28 -4.10 31.40
CA LYS A 661 -27.24 -3.31 30.69
C LYS A 661 -26.30 -2.59 31.64
N LEU A 662 -26.80 -2.13 32.79
CA LEU A 662 -25.98 -1.47 33.80
C LEU A 662 -24.97 -2.46 34.43
N GLU A 663 -25.42 -3.69 34.72
CA GLU A 663 -24.55 -4.76 35.24
C GLU A 663 -23.49 -5.20 34.21
N GLU A 664 -23.84 -5.24 32.92
CA GLU A 664 -22.87 -5.50 31.84
C GLU A 664 -21.84 -4.38 31.72
N MET A 665 -22.27 -3.12 31.82
CA MET A 665 -21.37 -1.96 31.84
C MET A 665 -20.40 -2.01 33.04
N GLU A 666 -20.88 -2.45 34.21
CA GLU A 666 -20.04 -2.59 35.40
C GLU A 666 -19.00 -3.72 35.22
N ARG A 667 -19.40 -4.86 34.65
CA ARG A 667 -18.46 -5.94 34.30
C ARG A 667 -17.44 -5.51 33.26
N PHE A 668 -17.85 -4.73 32.26
CA PHE A 668 -16.97 -4.18 31.24
C PHE A 668 -15.96 -3.18 31.83
N ALA A 669 -16.40 -2.30 32.73
CA ALA A 669 -15.51 -1.37 33.42
C ALA A 669 -14.48 -2.10 34.30
N LEU A 670 -14.89 -3.16 34.99
CA LEU A 670 -13.98 -4.02 35.76
C LEU A 670 -12.97 -4.75 34.87
N GLY A 671 -13.40 -5.30 33.74
CA GLY A 671 -12.52 -5.92 32.75
C GLY A 671 -11.49 -4.93 32.19
N THR A 672 -11.93 -3.71 31.86
CA THR A 672 -11.06 -2.65 31.33
C THR A 672 -9.99 -2.24 32.34
N ASN A 673 -10.33 -2.16 33.64
CA ASN A 673 -9.35 -1.88 34.70
C ASN A 673 -8.32 -3.01 34.86
N SER A 674 -8.72 -4.27 34.69
CA SER A 674 -7.78 -5.40 34.70
C SER A 674 -6.79 -5.29 33.55
N VAL A 675 -7.28 -5.00 32.34
CA VAL A 675 -6.44 -4.83 31.15
C VAL A 675 -5.51 -3.63 31.28
N LEU A 676 -5.99 -2.50 31.83
CA LEU A 676 -5.15 -1.33 32.11
C LEU A 676 -4.02 -1.64 33.08
N ASN A 677 -4.26 -2.47 34.10
CA ASN A 677 -3.22 -2.90 35.03
C ASN A 677 -2.22 -3.85 34.38
N GLU A 678 -2.67 -4.78 33.53
CA GLU A 678 -1.77 -5.65 32.76
C GLU A 678 -0.94 -4.84 31.75
N MET A 679 -1.53 -3.88 31.07
CA MET A 679 -0.82 -2.98 30.15
C MET A 679 0.21 -2.13 30.89
N ARG A 680 -0.14 -1.59 32.07
CA ARG A 680 0.81 -0.87 32.92
C ARG A 680 2.01 -1.75 33.27
N GLN A 681 1.77 -3.00 33.70
CA GLN A 681 2.85 -3.93 34.04
C GLN A 681 3.74 -4.24 32.82
N ARG A 682 3.13 -4.49 31.65
CA ARG A 682 3.90 -4.71 30.41
C ARG A 682 4.73 -3.50 30.01
N VAL A 683 4.22 -2.28 30.21
CA VAL A 683 4.98 -1.06 29.94
C VAL A 683 6.16 -0.94 30.91
N GLU A 684 5.97 -1.24 32.19
CA GLU A 684 7.06 -1.27 33.18
C GLU A 684 8.13 -2.30 32.79
N ASP A 685 7.73 -3.52 32.42
CA ASP A 685 8.64 -4.58 31.96
C ASP A 685 9.39 -4.17 30.68
N LEU A 686 8.69 -3.50 29.75
CA LEU A 686 9.28 -3.02 28.49
C LEU A 686 10.29 -1.89 28.72
N VAL A 687 10.01 -1.00 29.68
CA VAL A 687 10.95 0.06 30.10
C VAL A 687 12.19 -0.55 30.73
N GLU A 688 12.04 -1.58 31.57
CA GLU A 688 13.16 -2.28 32.19
C GLU A 688 14.03 -3.01 31.15
N GLU A 689 13.40 -3.73 30.21
CA GLU A 689 14.14 -4.39 29.12
C GLU A 689 14.81 -3.37 28.19
N THR A 690 14.17 -2.24 27.89
CA THR A 690 14.78 -1.15 27.10
C THR A 690 16.01 -0.57 27.82
N SER A 691 15.94 -0.41 29.14
CA SER A 691 17.09 0.02 29.95
C SER A 691 18.24 -0.99 29.86
N ARG A 692 17.91 -2.28 29.95
CA ARG A 692 18.88 -3.38 29.84
C ARG A 692 19.52 -3.45 28.45
N GLN A 693 18.75 -3.22 27.39
CA GLN A 693 19.25 -3.15 26.02
C GLN A 693 20.17 -1.94 25.81
N ARG A 694 19.83 -0.76 26.35
CA ARG A 694 20.72 0.41 26.32
C ARG A 694 22.05 0.15 27.01
N GLN A 695 22.04 -0.58 28.12
CA GLN A 695 23.28 -0.94 28.82
C GLN A 695 24.16 -1.88 27.98
N ARG A 696 23.57 -2.92 27.37
CA ARG A 696 24.31 -3.80 26.43
C ARG A 696 24.83 -3.05 25.21
N ALA A 697 24.07 -2.08 24.70
CA ALA A 697 24.51 -1.24 23.59
C ALA A 697 25.73 -0.39 23.96
N ALA A 698 25.76 0.18 25.17
CA ALA A 698 26.91 0.91 25.68
C ALA A 698 28.15 0.02 25.87
N GLU A 699 27.97 -1.21 26.36
CA GLU A 699 29.04 -2.20 26.48
C GLU A 699 29.60 -2.59 25.10
N ASN A 700 28.72 -2.86 24.13
CA ASN A 700 29.11 -3.15 22.75
C ASN A 700 29.83 -1.98 22.08
N GLU A 701 29.42 -0.73 22.34
CA GLU A 701 30.10 0.47 21.84
C GLU A 701 31.51 0.59 22.42
N GLN A 702 31.69 0.23 23.70
CA GLN A 702 33.00 0.20 24.34
C GLN A 702 33.90 -0.90 23.76
N GLU A 703 33.36 -2.10 23.47
CA GLU A 703 34.10 -3.15 22.77
C GLU A 703 34.48 -2.74 21.35
N LEU A 704 33.56 -2.12 20.61
CA LEU A 704 33.82 -1.61 19.27
C LEU A 704 34.95 -0.57 19.28
N CYS A 705 34.99 0.31 20.29
CA CYS A 705 36.10 1.25 20.47
C CYS A 705 37.45 0.55 20.70
N ARG A 706 37.48 -0.53 21.49
CA ARG A 706 38.71 -1.33 21.69
C ARG A 706 39.15 -2.01 20.40
N VAL A 707 38.23 -2.66 19.69
CA VAL A 707 38.52 -3.32 18.41
C VAL A 707 39.05 -2.31 17.38
N LYS A 708 38.48 -1.09 17.34
CA LYS A 708 38.97 -0.02 16.48
C LYS A 708 40.40 0.41 16.82
N GLN A 709 40.74 0.51 18.11
CA GLN A 709 42.11 0.78 18.55
C GLN A 709 43.07 -0.34 18.14
N ASP A 710 42.67 -1.60 18.31
CA ASP A 710 43.46 -2.76 17.89
C ASP A 710 43.69 -2.76 16.37
N PHE A 711 42.69 -2.38 15.59
CA PHE A 711 42.80 -2.29 14.14
C PHE A 711 43.73 -1.16 13.69
N GLU A 712 43.70 0.00 14.34
CA GLU A 712 44.66 1.08 14.07
C GLU A 712 46.09 0.70 14.46
N SER A 713 46.26 -0.05 15.57
CA SER A 713 47.56 -0.63 15.96
C SER A 713 48.07 -1.61 14.91
N LEU A 714 47.20 -2.51 14.43
CA LEU A 714 47.52 -3.46 13.37
C LEU A 714 47.89 -2.76 12.06
N LYS A 715 47.16 -1.71 11.68
CA LYS A 715 47.44 -0.88 10.50
C LYS A 715 48.82 -0.21 10.59
N SER A 716 49.20 0.29 11.77
CA SER A 716 50.54 0.84 12.03
C SER A 716 51.62 -0.24 11.91
N TYR A 717 51.37 -1.44 12.42
CA TYR A 717 52.28 -2.58 12.31
C TYR A 717 52.49 -3.00 10.85
N VAL A 718 51.39 -3.13 10.07
CA VAL A 718 51.45 -3.44 8.64
C VAL A 718 52.20 -2.36 7.86
N SER A 719 51.96 -1.09 8.16
CA SER A 719 52.68 0.03 7.53
C SER A 719 54.19 -0.04 7.81
N SER A 720 54.57 -0.41 9.03
CA SER A 720 55.97 -0.63 9.42
C SER A 720 56.59 -1.80 8.65
N LEU A 721 55.86 -2.92 8.51
CA LEU A 721 56.32 -4.07 7.71
C LEU A 721 56.50 -3.73 6.24
N ILE A 722 55.62 -2.91 5.66
CA ILE A 722 55.75 -2.43 4.27
C ILE A 722 57.05 -1.62 4.13
N SER A 723 57.33 -0.70 5.05
CA SER A 723 58.58 0.09 5.05
C SER A 723 59.83 -0.77 5.17
N VAL A 724 59.80 -1.80 6.03
CA VAL A 724 60.90 -2.79 6.13
C VAL A 724 61.09 -3.55 4.82
N ARG A 725 60.00 -3.98 4.17
CA ARG A 725 60.05 -4.66 2.88
C ARG A 725 60.65 -3.77 1.78
N GLU A 726 60.26 -2.50 1.72
CA GLU A 726 60.82 -1.55 0.76
C GLU A 726 62.32 -1.33 0.98
N THR A 727 62.75 -1.25 2.25
CA THR A 727 64.17 -1.15 2.61
C THR A 727 64.95 -2.38 2.18
N LEU A 728 64.41 -3.58 2.39
CA LEU A 728 65.01 -4.84 1.94
C LEU A 728 65.12 -4.92 0.42
N LEU A 729 64.07 -4.55 -0.31
CA LEU A 729 64.09 -4.50 -1.78
C LEU A 729 65.12 -3.49 -2.30
N SER A 730 65.30 -2.35 -1.61
CA SER A 730 66.34 -1.39 -1.95
C SER A 730 67.75 -1.94 -1.70
N SER A 731 67.96 -2.63 -0.57
CA SER A 731 69.23 -3.30 -0.26
C SER A 731 69.56 -4.39 -1.27
N GLU A 732 68.58 -5.20 -1.68
CA GLU A 732 68.73 -6.23 -2.70
C GLU A 732 69.22 -5.63 -4.04
N LYS A 733 68.63 -4.51 -4.47
CA LYS A 733 69.11 -3.78 -5.67
C LYS A 733 70.54 -3.29 -5.54
N GLN A 734 70.95 -2.84 -4.34
CA GLN A 734 72.34 -2.45 -4.09
C GLN A 734 73.28 -3.67 -4.17
N PHE A 735 72.89 -4.82 -3.59
CA PHE A 735 73.67 -6.06 -3.70
C PHE A 735 73.83 -6.52 -5.15
N GLN A 736 72.77 -6.50 -5.95
CA GLN A 736 72.85 -6.81 -7.39
C GLN A 736 73.79 -5.86 -8.15
N THR A 737 73.85 -4.59 -7.74
CA THR A 737 74.79 -3.61 -8.32
C THR A 737 76.23 -3.94 -7.93
N ILE A 738 76.47 -4.30 -6.67
CA ILE A 738 77.79 -4.72 -6.17
C ILE A 738 78.25 -5.99 -6.87
N GLU A 739 77.37 -6.96 -7.06
CA GLU A 739 77.68 -8.22 -7.74
C GLU A 739 78.14 -7.97 -9.19
N ARG A 740 77.43 -7.11 -9.94
CA ARG A 740 77.85 -6.68 -11.29
C ARG A 740 79.20 -5.97 -11.31
N LEU A 741 79.50 -5.16 -10.29
CA LEU A 741 80.81 -4.51 -10.16
C LEU A 741 81.90 -5.54 -9.87
N PHE A 742 81.61 -6.55 -9.04
CA PHE A 742 82.52 -7.63 -8.73
C PHE A 742 82.83 -8.48 -9.96
N GLU A 743 81.81 -8.86 -10.75
CA GLU A 743 82.01 -9.57 -12.03
C GLU A 743 82.90 -8.78 -12.99
N ARG A 744 82.68 -7.46 -13.12
CA ARG A 744 83.54 -6.58 -13.93
C ARG A 744 84.98 -6.52 -13.41
N LEU A 745 85.15 -6.50 -12.09
CA LEU A 745 86.48 -6.49 -11.47
C LEU A 745 87.21 -7.81 -11.75
N VAL A 746 86.54 -8.94 -11.58
CA VAL A 746 87.09 -10.28 -11.88
C VAL A 746 87.51 -10.35 -13.35
N ALA A 747 86.64 -9.95 -14.27
CA ALA A 747 86.96 -9.93 -15.71
C ALA A 747 88.19 -9.07 -16.03
N LYS A 748 88.29 -7.88 -15.40
CA LYS A 748 89.44 -6.98 -15.59
C LYS A 748 90.72 -7.54 -14.98
N THR A 749 90.65 -8.21 -13.83
CA THR A 749 91.79 -8.89 -13.21
C THR A 749 92.29 -10.01 -14.13
N THR A 750 91.40 -10.85 -14.67
CA THR A 750 91.77 -11.91 -15.62
C THR A 750 92.41 -11.35 -16.88
N GLN A 751 91.88 -10.23 -17.42
CA GLN A 751 92.50 -9.54 -18.55
C GLN A 751 93.92 -9.08 -18.23
N LEU A 752 94.12 -8.39 -17.11
CA LEU A 752 95.43 -7.88 -16.68
C LEU A 752 96.43 -9.01 -16.42
N GLU A 753 95.97 -10.13 -15.89
CA GLU A 753 96.80 -11.32 -15.67
C GLU A 753 97.24 -11.95 -17.01
N GLY A 754 96.36 -11.95 -18.02
CA GLY A 754 96.71 -12.32 -19.39
C GLY A 754 97.73 -11.36 -20.03
N GLU A 755 97.54 -10.05 -19.89
CA GLU A 755 98.49 -9.03 -20.38
C GLU A 755 99.85 -9.14 -19.68
N LYS A 756 99.86 -9.40 -18.37
CA LYS A 756 101.08 -9.66 -17.59
C LYS A 756 101.83 -10.87 -18.12
N MET A 757 101.15 -12.00 -18.31
CA MET A 757 101.76 -13.23 -18.85
C MET A 757 102.35 -13.01 -20.25
N GLN A 758 101.67 -12.23 -21.09
CA GLN A 758 102.17 -11.85 -22.41
C GLN A 758 103.45 -11.02 -22.32
N LYS A 759 103.48 -10.00 -21.43
CA LYS A 759 104.67 -9.17 -21.22
C LYS A 759 105.82 -9.94 -20.60
N GLU A 760 105.57 -10.86 -19.68
CA GLU A 760 106.59 -11.74 -19.11
C GLU A 760 107.24 -12.60 -20.20
N THR A 761 106.44 -13.11 -21.15
CA THR A 761 106.94 -13.86 -22.31
C THR A 761 107.81 -12.98 -23.22
N GLU A 762 107.40 -11.73 -23.45
CA GLU A 762 108.16 -10.77 -24.26
C GLU A 762 109.49 -10.38 -23.60
N VAL A 763 109.49 -10.17 -22.28
CA VAL A 763 110.72 -9.93 -21.49
C VAL A 763 111.64 -11.14 -21.55
N GLN A 764 111.11 -12.36 -21.42
CA GLN A 764 111.92 -13.58 -21.51
C GLN A 764 112.62 -13.69 -22.87
N LYS A 765 111.89 -13.39 -23.96
CA LYS A 765 112.43 -13.36 -25.32
C LYS A 765 113.53 -12.30 -25.49
N LEU A 766 113.32 -11.10 -24.96
CA LEU A 766 114.33 -10.04 -24.95
C LEU A 766 115.56 -10.43 -24.13
N MET A 767 115.38 -11.14 -23.01
CA MET A 767 116.49 -11.67 -22.21
C MET A 767 117.31 -12.70 -23.00
N GLU A 768 116.67 -13.64 -23.69
CA GLU A 768 117.35 -14.60 -24.57
C GLU A 768 118.12 -13.91 -25.70
N GLU A 769 117.51 -12.88 -26.30
CA GLU A 769 118.15 -12.08 -27.34
C GLU A 769 119.36 -11.30 -26.80
N ASN A 770 119.25 -10.74 -25.59
CA ASN A 770 120.34 -9.99 -24.94
C ASN A 770 121.50 -10.92 -24.54
N VAL A 771 121.22 -12.13 -24.04
CA VAL A 771 122.24 -13.17 -23.81
C VAL A 771 122.93 -13.54 -25.12
N ARG A 772 122.19 -13.69 -26.22
CA ARG A 772 122.76 -13.98 -27.55
C ARG A 772 123.64 -12.84 -28.07
N LEU A 773 123.20 -11.59 -27.88
CA LEU A 773 123.98 -10.40 -28.27
C LEU A 773 125.26 -10.26 -27.42
N THR A 774 125.19 -10.56 -26.13
CA THR A 774 126.35 -10.57 -25.23
C THR A 774 127.36 -11.63 -25.65
N ALA A 775 126.92 -12.86 -25.96
CA ALA A 775 127.79 -13.90 -26.49
C ALA A 775 128.44 -13.53 -27.85
N LEU A 776 127.72 -12.77 -28.69
CA LEU A 776 128.25 -12.20 -29.94
C LEU A 776 129.29 -11.10 -29.67
N LEU A 777 129.05 -10.25 -28.67
CA LEU A 777 129.97 -9.21 -28.22
C LEU A 777 131.26 -9.83 -27.69
N ASP A 778 131.17 -10.82 -26.78
CA ASP A 778 132.32 -11.56 -26.24
C ASP A 778 133.12 -12.23 -27.36
N LYS A 779 132.45 -12.81 -28.35
CA LYS A 779 133.09 -13.40 -29.53
C LYS A 779 133.83 -12.34 -30.36
N LYS A 780 133.27 -11.13 -30.48
CA LYS A 780 133.90 -10.00 -31.20
C LYS A 780 135.07 -9.41 -30.42
N GLU A 781 134.96 -9.29 -29.10
CA GLU A 781 136.06 -8.88 -28.22
C GLU A 781 137.21 -9.88 -28.25
N ALA A 782 136.92 -11.19 -28.22
CA ALA A 782 137.92 -12.24 -28.39
C ALA A 782 138.60 -12.17 -29.77
N GLN A 783 137.86 -11.88 -30.84
CA GLN A 783 138.43 -11.62 -32.17
C GLN A 783 139.34 -10.38 -32.18
N LEU A 784 138.93 -9.30 -31.51
CA LEU A 784 139.71 -8.06 -31.38
C LEU A 784 140.99 -8.27 -30.58
N LEU A 785 140.93 -9.02 -29.47
CA LEU A 785 142.09 -9.41 -28.67
C LEU A 785 143.05 -10.30 -29.47
N ALA A 786 142.53 -11.27 -30.22
CA ALA A 786 143.36 -12.11 -31.10
C ALA A 786 144.02 -11.28 -32.22
N MET A 787 143.31 -10.30 -32.78
CA MET A 787 143.84 -9.38 -33.78
C MET A 787 144.88 -8.42 -33.17
N ASN A 788 144.67 -7.96 -31.93
CA ASN A 788 145.63 -7.12 -31.21
C ASN A 788 146.92 -7.89 -30.87
N GLU A 789 146.81 -9.17 -30.47
CA GLU A 789 147.96 -10.03 -30.27
C GLU A 789 148.65 -10.40 -31.60
N GLN A 790 147.91 -10.57 -32.71
CA GLN A 790 148.51 -10.65 -34.05
C GLN A 790 149.26 -9.36 -34.42
N CYS A 791 148.72 -8.18 -34.12
CA CYS A 791 149.41 -6.91 -34.33
C CYS A 791 150.66 -6.77 -33.45
N LYS A 792 150.65 -7.23 -32.19
CA LYS A 792 151.84 -7.26 -31.33
C LYS A 792 152.90 -8.24 -31.85
N VAL A 793 152.52 -9.42 -32.32
CA VAL A 793 153.44 -10.39 -32.94
C VAL A 793 154.03 -9.84 -34.25
N MET A 794 153.22 -9.11 -35.04
CA MET A 794 153.73 -8.39 -36.22
C MET A 794 154.68 -7.25 -35.84
N ALA A 795 154.41 -6.50 -34.76
CA ALA A 795 155.28 -5.42 -34.28
C ALA A 795 156.61 -5.94 -33.67
N LEU A 796 156.59 -7.10 -33.01
CA LEU A 796 157.79 -7.76 -32.49
C LEU A 796 158.65 -8.40 -33.59
N ASN A 797 158.04 -8.87 -34.68
CA ASN A 797 158.78 -9.37 -35.85
C ASN A 797 159.30 -8.28 -36.79
N ALA A 798 158.79 -7.05 -36.70
CA ALA A 798 159.22 -5.90 -37.51
C ALA A 798 160.37 -5.08 -36.91
N SER A 799 160.79 -5.39 -35.66
CA SER A 799 161.85 -4.64 -34.96
C SER A 799 163.20 -5.40 -34.89
N ASN A 800 163.38 -6.37 -35.78
CA ASN A 800 164.67 -7.02 -36.07
C ASN A 800 165.26 -6.47 -37.38
N ILE A 801 165.24 -5.13 -37.50
CA ILE A 801 166.07 -4.30 -38.39
C ILE A 801 166.49 -3.06 -37.60
#